data_AF-A0A2N1J766-F1
#
_entry.id   AF-A0A2N1J766-F1
#
_cell.length_a   1.000
_cell.length_b   1.000
_cell.length_c   1.000
_cell.angle_alpha   90.00
_cell.angle_beta   90.00
_cell.angle_gamma   90.00
#
_symmetry.space_group_name_H-M   'P 1'
#
loop_
_entity.id
_entity.type
_entity.pdbx_description
1 polymer ?
#
loop_
_entity_poly.entity_id
_entity_poly.type
_entity_poly.pdbx_seq_one_letter_code
_entity_poly.pdbx_strand_id
1 'polypeptide(L)'
;MWPAASGYARAAETDADTDAERALGTAQTDTSSLGYGLPSTLAQTRSSLDVIGSGVRSLSSALPPSWDAEQLPDWLRRGAGVFEGTVNMANSILGAGIVGLPYSMRESGFVAGLVLLCGIALLTDWTIRLIVLNAKLSGRNTYIDIMQHCFGQNGKIAVSIFQFVFAFGGMCAFCVVVGDTIPNVISSVVPALKDTFLSNRQFVIFVCTMAISYPLSLYRNIENLSKASAIALLSMVFIIIAVVVRGPAMPAELKGDAALRLTFVHPSNLIRSVSVISFAFVCHHNSLLIYGSLKEPSMDKFKVITHYSTLISAVAAISMSIAGYWSFENKTLSNVLNNFPESDVVVNIARFCFGLNMFTTLPLECFVCREVFETYFFQGEYEKKRHIVITTALVIGAMFISLLTCDLGIVLELTGGLSATALAFLFPSICYLKLSHDASKVDRAALSFAFTSEPDELDEAMLEPDDESTPSIEAENIALPLRPGANAHQREPLQKFMWWESTKLLSIACAVFGLVVLVVSTITALSSIFSVCANHVHYNWTVQDIENVNPDGLHPRRAIGINGQWPPPPISVNSTDKLTVNVTNGLESRAHTTLHSHGIFFNRTNFFDGASMITQCPIPAGWSMKQDILNSDLSPNETYGQQWGTYWAHSHYRGQYVDGFRTPLVIHNADGEAYAYDDDYVVTLGDWYHQSHAHLNKTKFMVSTNPGGDEPVPKSHLMYFQHVPANGEAKNLDGFNENATLPFQPGKTYRLRIINMSALAMFHFWIEGHDMKIIEVDGVDVQAFPVDFVSIAAAQRVSVLVHARASDDSNWKIHAAADPDMYDDIPKTLKLNTTSTLSYGDNKPFGHGRAFLDNFPLFDDTVLVPLRPIAPYQVAKHSTRRVDIDFTAHKNGLTYAGFNNITFQQPLVPSLFTMKSMGMQAMDPRMFGPNGHAVVAKHMETVELVLYNWDDGSHPFHMHGTQFQITHRSMNVSSPDPSINPPRNVTKANPVRRDTVQVPALGSITIRFIADNPGAWFFHCHIDWHLTQGLAMLVIQAPDIVQNEFQIPAALYEQCKAHGLPSEGNAGGKWSATDFGHLPRPPMLNQTVWHNGIAY
;
A
#
# COMPACT_ATOMS: atom_id res chain seq x y z
N MET A 1 12.12 25.90 47.50
CA MET A 1 13.41 26.39 48.04
C MET A 1 13.84 27.62 47.26
N TRP A 2 14.00 28.76 47.93
CA TRP A 2 14.77 29.92 47.45
C TRP A 2 16.14 29.87 48.15
N PRO A 3 17.22 30.39 47.52
CA PRO A 3 17.67 31.75 47.82
C PRO A 3 18.22 32.48 46.56
N ALA A 4 18.60 33.77 46.56
CA ALA A 4 18.22 34.96 47.34
C ALA A 4 18.83 36.19 46.61
N ALA A 5 18.41 37.42 46.95
CA ALA A 5 18.84 38.66 46.27
C ALA A 5 19.67 39.62 47.16
N SER A 6 20.52 40.44 46.52
CA SER A 6 21.14 41.70 47.03
C SER A 6 21.94 42.34 45.86
N GLY A 7 21.97 43.64 45.52
CA GLY A 7 21.77 44.92 46.26
C GLY A 7 23.13 45.67 46.31
N TYR A 8 23.35 46.95 45.99
CA TYR A 8 22.56 48.20 45.82
C TYR A 8 22.97 48.91 44.49
N ALA A 9 22.32 49.91 43.85
CA ALA A 9 21.48 51.08 44.21
C ALA A 9 22.21 52.38 44.63
N ARG A 10 22.45 53.29 43.66
CA ARG A 10 22.39 54.79 43.68
C ARG A 10 23.05 55.33 42.38
N ALA A 11 22.37 56.03 41.47
CA ALA A 11 21.69 57.35 41.54
C ALA A 11 22.62 58.52 41.12
N ALA A 12 22.35 59.07 39.94
CA ALA A 12 22.72 60.41 39.50
C ALA A 12 21.66 60.87 38.48
N GLU A 13 21.02 62.01 38.75
CA GLU A 13 20.02 62.64 37.89
C GLU A 13 20.68 63.54 36.83
N THR A 14 20.07 63.67 35.65
CA THR A 14 19.69 64.95 34.98
C THR A 14 19.14 64.64 33.58
N ASP A 15 17.97 65.23 33.27
CA ASP A 15 17.55 65.83 31.99
C ASP A 15 17.63 65.00 30.66
N ALA A 16 16.63 65.00 29.76
CA ALA A 16 15.36 65.72 29.71
C ALA A 16 14.28 64.97 28.88
N ASP A 17 13.08 65.53 28.97
CA ASP A 17 11.79 65.17 28.37
C ASP A 17 11.69 64.71 26.90
N THR A 18 10.54 64.06 26.68
CA THR A 18 9.74 63.96 25.46
C THR A 18 10.09 64.88 24.27
N ASP A 19 10.37 64.29 23.10
CA ASP A 19 9.79 64.71 21.81
C ASP A 19 10.15 63.76 20.65
N ALA A 20 9.26 62.81 20.34
CA ALA A 20 9.35 61.99 19.12
C ALA A 20 7.98 61.51 18.57
N GLU A 21 6.87 61.93 19.16
CA GLU A 21 5.50 61.48 18.78
C GLU A 21 4.57 62.65 18.42
N ARG A 22 5.14 63.80 18.02
CA ARG A 22 4.37 65.01 17.68
C ARG A 22 4.87 65.78 16.45
N ALA A 23 5.17 65.08 15.36
CA ALA A 23 5.52 65.71 14.08
C ALA A 23 5.07 64.91 12.85
N LEU A 24 3.74 64.73 12.69
CA LEU A 24 3.04 64.54 11.39
C LEU A 24 1.51 64.56 11.56
N GLY A 25 1.03 65.43 12.46
CA GLY A 25 -0.38 65.84 12.54
C GLY A 25 -0.52 67.27 12.01
N THR A 26 -1.64 67.55 11.33
CA THR A 26 -2.04 68.87 10.79
C THR A 26 -1.05 69.52 9.82
N ALA A 27 -1.20 69.18 8.54
CA ALA A 27 -1.01 70.11 7.43
C ALA A 27 -2.30 70.13 6.59
N GLN A 28 -3.33 70.83 7.08
CA GLN A 28 -4.34 71.40 6.19
C GLN A 28 -3.70 72.61 5.51
N THR A 29 -3.39 72.49 4.22
CA THR A 29 -3.06 73.62 3.35
C THR A 29 -3.91 73.51 2.10
N ASP A 30 -4.56 74.62 1.74
CA ASP A 30 -5.57 74.69 0.69
C ASP A 30 -5.09 74.19 -0.67
N THR A 31 -5.94 73.41 -1.33
CA THR A 31 -5.93 73.23 -2.79
C THR A 31 -7.27 73.61 -3.41
N SER A 32 -7.89 74.67 -2.88
CA SER A 32 -9.05 75.34 -3.50
C SER A 32 -8.63 76.34 -4.61
N SER A 33 -7.69 75.96 -5.50
CA SER A 33 -7.32 76.79 -6.66
C SER A 33 -6.54 76.01 -7.74
N LEU A 34 -7.13 74.97 -8.33
CA LEU A 34 -6.81 74.48 -9.69
C LEU A 34 -7.93 73.53 -10.13
N GLY A 35 -8.92 74.08 -10.84
CA GLY A 35 -10.18 73.39 -11.14
C GLY A 35 -10.08 72.37 -12.27
N TYR A 36 -9.66 71.14 -11.96
CA TYR A 36 -10.04 69.94 -12.72
C TYR A 36 -10.28 68.78 -11.74
N GLY A 37 -11.52 68.32 -11.65
CA GLY A 37 -11.89 67.24 -10.75
C GLY A 37 -11.32 65.90 -11.21
N LEU A 38 -10.44 65.29 -10.39
CA LEU A 38 -10.06 63.89 -10.55
C LEU A 38 -11.27 62.98 -10.25
N PRO A 39 -11.57 61.97 -11.09
CA PRO A 39 -12.68 61.06 -10.83
C PRO A 39 -12.48 60.27 -9.53
N SER A 40 -13.59 60.00 -8.82
CA SER A 40 -13.63 59.26 -7.55
C SER A 40 -13.31 57.76 -7.66
N THR A 41 -12.79 57.29 -8.80
CA THR A 41 -12.46 55.90 -9.10
C THR A 41 -11.08 55.45 -8.59
N LEU A 42 -10.28 56.36 -8.02
CA LEU A 42 -8.94 56.06 -7.50
C LEU A 42 -8.90 55.50 -6.05
N ALA A 43 -10.06 55.34 -5.40
CA ALA A 43 -10.16 54.98 -3.98
C ALA A 43 -10.32 53.46 -3.68
N GLN A 44 -9.96 52.56 -4.60
CA GLN A 44 -10.15 51.10 -4.45
C GLN A 44 -8.94 50.25 -4.89
N THR A 45 -7.73 50.60 -4.46
CA THR A 45 -6.51 49.80 -4.70
C THR A 45 -6.06 49.04 -3.45
N ARG A 46 -5.91 47.71 -3.58
CA ARG A 46 -5.52 46.81 -2.49
C ARG A 46 -4.10 47.09 -1.99
N SER A 47 -3.95 47.48 -0.73
CA SER A 47 -2.64 47.75 -0.11
C SER A 47 -1.78 46.52 0.19
N SER A 48 -2.25 45.29 -0.07
CA SER A 48 -1.41 44.09 -0.10
C SER A 48 -0.65 43.93 -1.43
N LEU A 49 -1.14 44.56 -2.50
CA LEU A 49 -0.46 44.71 -3.79
C LEU A 49 0.25 46.07 -3.86
N ASP A 50 1.25 46.27 -2.99
CA ASP A 50 2.33 47.24 -3.25
C ASP A 50 3.25 46.73 -4.38
N VAL A 51 2.65 46.31 -5.49
CA VAL A 51 3.29 46.43 -6.80
C VAL A 51 3.29 47.92 -7.09
N ILE A 52 4.32 48.61 -6.58
CA ILE A 52 4.62 50.05 -6.67
C ILE A 52 4.12 50.60 -8.02
N GLY A 53 4.45 49.86 -9.08
CA GLY A 53 3.72 49.76 -10.33
C GLY A 53 2.38 50.49 -10.52
N SER A 54 1.26 50.17 -9.86
CA SER A 54 -0.07 50.63 -10.36
C SER A 54 -0.28 52.14 -10.21
N GLY A 55 -0.23 52.67 -8.98
CA GLY A 55 -0.33 54.11 -8.71
C GLY A 55 0.87 54.91 -9.24
N VAL A 56 2.06 54.30 -9.25
CA VAL A 56 3.28 54.96 -9.75
C VAL A 56 3.33 54.98 -11.28
N ARG A 57 2.74 54.00 -11.97
CA ARG A 57 2.54 54.05 -13.43
C ARG A 57 1.45 55.06 -13.80
N SER A 58 0.38 55.24 -13.01
CA SER A 58 -0.59 56.31 -13.29
C SER A 58 0.05 57.69 -13.13
N LEU A 59 0.87 57.89 -12.08
CA LEU A 59 1.69 59.10 -11.90
C LEU A 59 2.65 59.32 -13.09
N SER A 60 3.41 58.29 -13.46
CA SER A 60 4.36 58.34 -14.59
C SER A 60 3.67 58.68 -15.91
N SER A 61 2.48 58.12 -16.18
CA SER A 61 1.69 58.45 -17.38
C SER A 61 1.00 59.82 -17.35
N ALA A 62 0.99 60.50 -16.20
CA ALA A 62 0.45 61.85 -16.03
C ALA A 62 1.55 62.94 -16.04
N LEU A 63 2.82 62.57 -16.15
CA LEU A 63 3.94 63.52 -16.25
C LEU A 63 4.03 64.13 -17.67
N PRO A 64 4.47 65.40 -17.81
CA PRO A 64 4.64 66.03 -19.12
C PRO A 64 5.71 65.33 -19.98
N PRO A 65 5.60 65.36 -21.33
CA PRO A 65 6.58 64.75 -22.25
C PRO A 65 7.99 65.33 -22.20
N SER A 66 8.23 66.41 -21.44
CA SER A 66 9.49 67.14 -21.38
C SER A 66 10.43 66.69 -20.24
N TRP A 67 10.15 65.56 -19.59
CA TRP A 67 11.00 64.97 -18.56
C TRP A 67 11.76 63.78 -19.15
N ASP A 68 13.09 63.91 -19.26
CA ASP A 68 13.95 62.81 -19.69
C ASP A 68 13.86 61.63 -18.71
N ALA A 69 13.86 60.40 -19.24
CA ALA A 69 13.81 59.18 -18.41
C ALA A 69 14.99 59.07 -17.41
N GLU A 70 16.09 59.77 -17.68
CA GLU A 70 17.25 59.90 -16.78
C GLU A 70 17.02 60.80 -15.55
N GLN A 71 15.94 61.60 -15.51
CA GLN A 71 15.60 62.46 -14.37
C GLN A 71 14.56 61.87 -13.40
N LEU A 72 13.96 60.72 -13.73
CA LEU A 72 13.00 60.03 -12.85
C LEU A 72 13.69 59.42 -11.60
N PRO A 73 13.16 59.63 -10.38
CA PRO A 73 13.69 59.00 -9.16
C PRO A 73 13.77 57.46 -9.23
N ASP A 74 14.79 56.85 -8.61
CA ASP A 74 15.04 55.40 -8.73
C ASP A 74 13.91 54.50 -8.24
N TRP A 75 13.02 55.01 -7.38
CA TRP A 75 11.83 54.27 -6.95
C TRP A 75 10.73 54.19 -8.02
N LEU A 76 10.67 55.14 -8.97
CA LEU A 76 9.83 55.08 -10.17
C LEU A 76 10.38 54.13 -11.26
N ARG A 77 11.67 53.75 -11.17
CA ARG A 77 12.35 52.88 -12.14
C ARG A 77 12.28 51.38 -11.83
N ARG A 78 11.70 51.00 -10.68
CA ARG A 78 11.68 49.61 -10.19
C ARG A 78 10.78 48.71 -11.03
N GLY A 79 11.31 47.55 -11.42
CA GLY A 79 10.60 46.49 -12.12
C GLY A 79 11.59 45.45 -12.65
N ALA A 80 11.16 44.19 -12.75
CA ALA A 80 12.00 43.11 -13.26
C ALA A 80 12.31 43.30 -14.76
N GLY A 81 13.53 42.95 -15.17
CA GLY A 81 13.91 42.81 -16.58
C GLY A 81 13.52 41.44 -17.13
N VAL A 82 13.86 41.22 -18.41
CA VAL A 82 13.58 39.95 -19.11
C VAL A 82 14.35 38.79 -18.48
N PHE A 83 15.58 39.01 -18.02
CA PHE A 83 16.40 37.99 -17.38
C PHE A 83 15.84 37.58 -16.01
N GLU A 84 15.53 38.54 -15.15
CA GLU A 84 14.95 38.30 -13.82
C GLU A 84 13.57 37.64 -13.92
N GLY A 85 12.75 38.08 -14.89
CA GLY A 85 11.47 37.44 -15.22
C GLY A 85 11.65 35.97 -15.66
N THR A 86 12.67 35.68 -16.47
CA THR A 86 12.99 34.33 -16.93
C THR A 86 13.47 33.42 -15.78
N VAL A 87 14.37 33.91 -14.94
CA VAL A 87 14.88 33.15 -13.78
C VAL A 87 13.77 32.84 -12.77
N ASN A 88 12.91 33.82 -12.46
CA ASN A 88 11.79 33.60 -11.53
C ASN A 88 10.74 32.62 -12.10
N MET A 89 10.41 32.74 -13.39
CA MET A 89 9.48 31.82 -14.06
C MET A 89 10.05 30.40 -14.14
N ALA A 90 11.32 30.23 -14.53
CA ALA A 90 11.99 28.92 -14.57
C ALA A 90 12.08 28.28 -13.18
N ASN A 91 12.34 29.06 -12.12
CA ASN A 91 12.33 28.53 -10.75
C ASN A 91 10.93 28.07 -10.31
N SER A 92 9.88 28.81 -10.68
CA SER A 92 8.48 28.43 -10.43
C SER A 92 8.03 27.19 -11.21
N ILE A 93 8.72 26.82 -12.29
CA ILE A 93 8.49 25.57 -13.01
C ILE A 93 9.26 24.43 -12.33
N LEU A 94 10.58 24.58 -12.19
CA LEU A 94 11.48 23.48 -11.79
C LEU A 94 11.19 22.93 -10.37
N GLY A 95 10.88 23.81 -9.41
CA GLY A 95 10.26 23.50 -8.11
C GLY A 95 10.79 22.27 -7.37
N ALA A 96 9.87 21.48 -6.79
CA ALA A 96 10.17 20.13 -6.30
C ALA A 96 9.85 19.03 -7.33
N GLY A 97 9.09 19.34 -8.38
CA GLY A 97 8.61 18.34 -9.33
C GLY A 97 9.72 17.61 -10.09
N ILE A 98 10.87 18.26 -10.33
CA ILE A 98 11.95 17.67 -11.13
C ILE A 98 12.48 16.33 -10.60
N VAL A 99 12.55 16.13 -9.27
CA VAL A 99 13.10 14.88 -8.70
C VAL A 99 12.14 13.69 -8.80
N GLY A 100 10.85 13.95 -9.09
CA GLY A 100 9.83 12.95 -9.36
C GLY A 100 9.64 12.64 -10.85
N LEU A 101 10.24 13.40 -11.76
CA LEU A 101 10.17 13.12 -13.20
C LEU A 101 10.77 11.76 -13.62
N PRO A 102 11.90 11.28 -13.04
CA PRO A 102 12.39 9.93 -13.29
C PRO A 102 11.38 8.84 -12.92
N TYR A 103 10.67 9.01 -11.82
CA TYR A 103 9.56 8.13 -11.40
C TYR A 103 8.42 8.17 -12.42
N SER A 104 8.10 9.36 -12.96
CA SER A 104 7.13 9.49 -14.05
C SER A 104 7.47 8.62 -15.27
N MET A 105 8.75 8.54 -15.66
CA MET A 105 9.20 7.67 -16.76
C MET A 105 8.98 6.18 -16.44
N ARG A 106 9.13 5.77 -15.18
CA ARG A 106 8.84 4.41 -14.71
C ARG A 106 7.35 4.08 -14.86
N GLU A 107 6.48 5.01 -14.46
CA GLU A 107 5.04 4.80 -14.49
C GLU A 107 4.45 4.77 -15.91
N SER A 108 4.85 5.67 -16.81
CA SER A 108 4.33 5.66 -18.20
C SER A 108 5.06 4.73 -19.16
N GLY A 109 6.22 4.20 -18.78
CA GLY A 109 7.24 3.76 -19.72
C GLY A 109 8.07 4.94 -20.26
N PHE A 110 9.32 4.67 -20.59
CA PHE A 110 10.33 5.70 -20.91
C PHE A 110 9.99 6.54 -22.14
N VAL A 111 9.63 5.88 -23.26
CA VAL A 111 9.38 6.59 -24.53
C VAL A 111 8.11 7.44 -24.42
N ALA A 112 7.01 6.86 -23.92
CA ALA A 112 5.78 7.60 -23.66
C ALA A 112 5.99 8.74 -22.65
N GLY A 113 6.75 8.53 -21.58
CA GLY A 113 7.07 9.55 -20.58
C GLY A 113 7.82 10.75 -21.16
N LEU A 114 8.84 10.51 -21.99
CA LEU A 114 9.56 11.60 -22.67
C LEU A 114 8.69 12.35 -23.68
N VAL A 115 7.83 11.65 -24.43
CA VAL A 115 6.88 12.29 -25.36
C VAL A 115 5.87 13.15 -24.60
N LEU A 116 5.33 12.65 -23.48
CA LEU A 116 4.42 13.40 -22.61
C LEU A 116 5.11 14.63 -21.99
N LEU A 117 6.35 14.50 -21.53
CA LEU A 117 7.14 15.60 -20.96
C LEU A 117 7.32 16.72 -22.00
N CYS A 118 7.79 16.38 -23.20
CA CYS A 118 7.93 17.35 -24.30
C CYS A 118 6.59 17.99 -24.69
N GLY A 119 5.51 17.18 -24.79
CA GLY A 119 4.18 17.68 -25.11
C GLY A 119 3.62 18.64 -24.07
N ILE A 120 3.74 18.30 -22.79
CA ILE A 120 3.28 19.14 -21.67
C ILE A 120 4.13 20.42 -21.58
N ALA A 121 5.44 20.36 -21.80
CA ALA A 121 6.29 21.56 -21.82
C ALA A 121 5.86 22.57 -22.91
N LEU A 122 5.58 22.10 -24.13
CA LEU A 122 5.07 22.93 -25.23
C LEU A 122 3.67 23.48 -24.94
N LEU A 123 2.78 22.65 -24.39
CA LEU A 123 1.42 23.05 -24.02
C LEU A 123 1.42 24.11 -22.90
N THR A 124 2.33 23.97 -21.94
CA THR A 124 2.56 24.94 -20.85
C THR A 124 3.02 26.30 -21.38
N ASP A 125 4.02 26.35 -22.28
CA ASP A 125 4.47 27.61 -22.88
C ASP A 125 3.35 28.36 -23.62
N TRP A 126 2.48 27.63 -24.32
CA TRP A 126 1.32 28.21 -25.00
C TRP A 126 0.24 28.68 -24.02
N THR A 127 -0.14 27.85 -23.04
CA THR A 127 -1.21 28.16 -22.08
C THR A 127 -0.85 29.28 -21.09
N ILE A 128 0.42 29.46 -20.72
CA ILE A 128 0.87 30.61 -19.92
C ILE A 128 0.61 31.92 -20.68
N ARG A 129 0.93 31.97 -21.97
CA ARG A 129 0.65 33.13 -22.84
C ARG A 129 -0.86 33.36 -23.03
N LEU A 130 -1.64 32.27 -23.09
CA LEU A 130 -3.10 32.31 -23.18
C LEU A 130 -3.76 32.97 -21.95
N ILE A 131 -3.24 32.75 -20.73
CA ILE A 131 -3.74 33.43 -19.53
C ILE A 131 -3.55 34.95 -19.61
N VAL A 132 -2.38 35.42 -20.07
CA VAL A 132 -2.13 36.86 -20.24
C VAL A 132 -2.99 37.46 -21.36
N LEU A 133 -3.27 36.69 -22.42
CA LEU A 133 -4.23 37.08 -23.45
C LEU A 133 -5.66 37.21 -22.87
N ASN A 134 -6.11 36.24 -22.07
CA ASN A 134 -7.42 36.27 -21.40
C ASN A 134 -7.53 37.45 -20.41
N ALA A 135 -6.45 37.79 -19.71
CA ALA A 135 -6.37 38.98 -18.85
C ALA A 135 -6.63 40.27 -19.65
N LYS A 136 -6.02 40.38 -20.84
CA LYS A 136 -6.24 41.53 -21.74
C LYS A 136 -7.64 41.57 -22.33
N LEU A 137 -8.15 40.43 -22.82
CA LEU A 137 -9.49 40.34 -23.41
C LEU A 137 -10.62 40.63 -22.39
N SER A 138 -10.42 40.28 -21.12
CA SER A 138 -11.39 40.54 -20.04
C SER A 138 -11.18 41.88 -19.31
N GLY A 139 -10.06 42.56 -19.53
CA GLY A 139 -9.67 43.75 -18.78
C GLY A 139 -9.40 43.50 -17.29
N ARG A 140 -9.00 42.27 -16.91
CA ARG A 140 -8.78 41.84 -15.52
C ARG A 140 -7.33 41.51 -15.23
N ASN A 141 -6.90 41.71 -13.98
CA ASN A 141 -5.50 41.63 -13.57
C ASN A 141 -5.16 40.38 -12.72
N THR A 142 -6.16 39.64 -12.23
CA THR A 142 -5.95 38.39 -11.46
C THR A 142 -6.68 37.22 -12.11
N TYR A 143 -6.20 35.99 -11.88
CA TYR A 143 -6.81 34.81 -12.47
C TYR A 143 -8.23 34.56 -11.94
N ILE A 144 -8.46 34.89 -10.66
CA ILE A 144 -9.76 34.83 -10.00
C ILE A 144 -10.76 35.78 -10.69
N ASP A 145 -10.36 37.00 -11.01
CA ASP A 145 -11.22 37.98 -11.68
C ASP A 145 -11.54 37.59 -13.14
N ILE A 146 -10.60 36.98 -13.88
CA ILE A 146 -10.82 36.49 -15.25
C ILE A 146 -11.90 35.41 -15.25
N MET A 147 -11.78 34.41 -14.38
CA MET A 147 -12.74 33.31 -14.26
C MET A 147 -14.10 33.81 -13.72
N GLN A 148 -14.11 34.77 -12.79
CA GLN A 148 -15.34 35.42 -12.34
C GLN A 148 -16.03 36.19 -13.46
N HIS A 149 -15.28 36.84 -14.36
CA HIS A 149 -15.85 37.54 -15.51
C HIS A 149 -16.44 36.57 -16.55
N CYS A 150 -15.78 35.44 -16.81
CA CYS A 150 -16.23 34.47 -17.81
C CYS A 150 -17.41 33.59 -17.34
N PHE A 151 -17.42 33.18 -16.06
CA PHE A 151 -18.35 32.15 -15.53
C PHE A 151 -19.01 32.55 -14.20
N GLY A 152 -18.99 33.83 -13.84
CA GLY A 152 -19.63 34.36 -12.64
C GLY A 152 -19.06 33.78 -11.34
N GLN A 153 -19.90 33.72 -10.30
CA GLN A 153 -19.47 33.25 -8.98
C GLN A 153 -18.98 31.79 -8.98
N ASN A 154 -19.53 30.93 -9.84
CA ASN A 154 -19.09 29.54 -9.99
C ASN A 154 -17.65 29.46 -10.53
N GLY A 155 -17.31 30.30 -11.51
CA GLY A 155 -15.94 30.47 -11.99
C GLY A 155 -14.99 30.94 -10.89
N LYS A 156 -15.40 31.94 -10.10
CA LYS A 156 -14.65 32.44 -8.94
C LYS A 156 -14.34 31.32 -7.93
N ILE A 157 -15.36 30.53 -7.57
CA ILE A 157 -15.23 29.40 -6.63
C ILE A 157 -14.25 28.35 -7.18
N ALA A 158 -14.47 27.89 -8.41
CA ALA A 158 -13.68 26.82 -9.01
C ALA A 158 -12.18 27.16 -9.04
N VAL A 159 -11.80 28.32 -9.60
CA VAL A 159 -10.39 28.70 -9.68
C VAL A 159 -9.77 28.95 -8.31
N SER A 160 -10.53 29.49 -7.34
CA SER A 160 -10.03 29.68 -5.97
C SER A 160 -9.71 28.34 -5.31
N ILE A 161 -10.57 27.32 -5.46
CA ILE A 161 -10.34 25.98 -4.90
C ILE A 161 -9.09 25.35 -5.53
N PHE A 162 -9.01 25.25 -6.85
CA PHE A 162 -7.87 24.59 -7.50
C PHE A 162 -6.56 25.36 -7.31
N GLN A 163 -6.57 26.69 -7.33
CA GLN A 163 -5.37 27.50 -7.06
C GLN A 163 -4.90 27.33 -5.61
N PHE A 164 -5.82 27.23 -4.65
CA PHE A 164 -5.48 26.92 -3.26
C PHE A 164 -4.90 25.51 -3.11
N VAL A 165 -5.57 24.49 -3.66
CA VAL A 165 -5.15 23.07 -3.52
C VAL A 165 -3.80 22.83 -4.21
N PHE A 166 -3.52 23.47 -5.35
CA PHE A 166 -2.20 23.39 -6.00
C PHE A 166 -1.10 23.95 -5.09
N ALA A 167 -1.25 25.20 -4.63
CA ALA A 167 -0.21 25.88 -3.86
C ALA A 167 -0.01 25.24 -2.48
N PHE A 168 -1.10 24.90 -1.77
CA PHE A 168 -1.05 24.22 -0.48
C PHE A 168 -0.49 22.80 -0.61
N GLY A 169 -0.80 22.12 -1.72
CA GLY A 169 -0.18 20.86 -2.11
C GLY A 169 1.34 20.97 -2.33
N GLY A 170 1.78 22.04 -2.99
CA GLY A 170 3.19 22.40 -3.12
C GLY A 170 3.88 22.57 -1.77
N MET A 171 3.27 23.33 -0.85
CA MET A 171 3.78 23.45 0.54
C MET A 171 3.94 22.08 1.23
N CYS A 172 2.96 21.19 1.08
CA CYS A 172 3.03 19.83 1.64
C CYS A 172 4.17 19.01 1.02
N ALA A 173 4.33 19.07 -0.31
CA ALA A 173 5.42 18.39 -1.02
C ALA A 173 6.80 18.89 -0.58
N PHE A 174 6.96 20.20 -0.36
CA PHE A 174 8.22 20.79 0.13
C PHE A 174 8.58 20.33 1.54
N CYS A 175 7.60 20.26 2.46
CA CYS A 175 7.84 19.71 3.81
C CYS A 175 8.19 18.21 3.76
N VAL A 176 7.58 17.42 2.88
CA VAL A 176 7.96 16.01 2.64
C VAL A 176 9.41 15.91 2.15
N VAL A 177 9.78 16.69 1.13
CA VAL A 177 11.16 16.75 0.60
C VAL A 177 12.19 17.10 1.68
N VAL A 178 11.89 18.07 2.56
CA VAL A 178 12.76 18.43 3.69
C VAL A 178 12.96 17.24 4.63
N GLY A 179 11.88 16.52 4.96
CA GLY A 179 11.93 15.31 5.77
C GLY A 179 12.70 14.14 5.14
N ASP A 180 12.70 14.05 3.82
CA ASP A 180 13.38 12.95 3.11
C ASP A 180 14.87 13.26 2.84
N THR A 181 15.26 14.53 2.82
CA THR A 181 16.63 14.97 2.46
C THR A 181 17.49 15.38 3.64
N ILE A 182 16.99 16.26 4.53
CA ILE A 182 17.80 16.86 5.59
C ILE A 182 18.27 15.86 6.66
N PRO A 183 17.48 14.85 7.11
CA PRO A 183 17.96 13.83 8.04
C PRO A 183 19.19 13.05 7.54
N ASN A 184 19.23 12.76 6.24
CA ASN A 184 20.35 12.08 5.59
C ASN A 184 21.61 12.95 5.58
N VAL A 185 21.45 14.27 5.37
CA VAL A 185 22.56 15.24 5.48
C VAL A 185 23.08 15.33 6.91
N ILE A 186 22.20 15.44 7.91
CA ILE A 186 22.58 15.49 9.34
C ILE A 186 23.38 14.24 9.71
N SER A 187 22.88 13.06 9.34
CA SER A 187 23.52 11.77 9.63
C SER A 187 24.87 11.61 8.93
N SER A 188 25.04 12.19 7.73
CA SER A 188 26.31 12.20 7.00
C SER A 188 27.34 13.19 7.55
N VAL A 189 26.91 14.32 8.12
CA VAL A 189 27.82 15.36 8.65
C VAL A 189 28.20 15.06 10.10
N VAL A 190 27.28 14.52 10.90
CA VAL A 190 27.51 14.15 12.30
C VAL A 190 27.05 12.70 12.53
N PRO A 191 27.90 11.69 12.23
CA PRO A 191 27.53 10.28 12.38
C PRO A 191 27.10 9.88 13.80
N ALA A 192 27.59 10.60 14.83
CA ALA A 192 27.19 10.42 16.22
C ALA A 192 25.73 10.82 16.53
N LEU A 193 25.04 11.49 15.59
CA LEU A 193 23.61 11.80 15.68
C LEU A 193 22.73 10.84 14.88
N LYS A 194 23.31 9.86 14.18
CA LYS A 194 22.54 8.84 13.47
C LYS A 194 21.67 8.05 14.47
N ASP A 195 20.43 7.77 14.05
CA ASP A 195 19.40 7.08 14.83
C ASP A 195 18.98 7.80 16.14
N THR A 196 19.30 9.09 16.27
CA THR A 196 18.84 9.93 17.40
C THR A 196 17.55 10.69 17.07
N PHE A 197 16.90 11.23 18.09
CA PHE A 197 15.76 12.14 17.90
C PHE A 197 16.09 13.35 17.00
N LEU A 198 17.35 13.82 16.99
CA LEU A 198 17.77 14.95 16.16
C LEU A 198 17.86 14.62 14.66
N SER A 199 18.01 13.33 14.30
CA SER A 199 17.94 12.84 12.92
C SER A 199 16.57 12.26 12.56
N ASN A 200 15.55 12.40 13.41
CA ASN A 200 14.21 11.88 13.12
C ASN A 200 13.49 12.76 12.08
N ARG A 201 12.92 12.14 11.04
CA ARG A 201 12.16 12.81 9.95
C ARG A 201 11.14 13.82 10.47
N GLN A 202 10.31 13.43 11.43
CA GLN A 202 9.23 14.29 11.96
C GLN A 202 9.79 15.50 12.71
N PHE A 203 10.84 15.30 13.52
CA PHE A 203 11.50 16.38 14.24
C PHE A 203 12.17 17.38 13.29
N VAL A 204 12.86 16.89 12.25
CA VAL A 204 13.53 17.74 11.26
C VAL A 204 12.52 18.55 10.44
N ILE A 205 11.40 17.95 10.01
CA ILE A 205 10.29 18.67 9.36
C ILE A 205 9.81 19.82 10.27
N PHE A 206 9.53 19.53 11.55
CA PHE A 206 9.05 20.51 12.52
C PHE A 206 10.05 21.67 12.71
N VAL A 207 11.31 21.36 13.04
CA VAL A 207 12.33 22.38 13.33
C VAL A 207 12.62 23.23 12.09
N CYS A 208 12.86 22.63 10.92
CA CYS A 208 13.17 23.41 9.72
C CYS A 208 11.98 24.26 9.25
N THR A 209 10.76 23.74 9.35
CA THR A 209 9.56 24.51 8.96
C THR A 209 9.32 25.67 9.93
N MET A 210 9.43 25.46 11.24
CA MET A 210 9.17 26.50 12.25
C MET A 210 10.30 27.52 12.42
N ALA A 211 11.57 27.11 12.30
CA ALA A 211 12.72 28.00 12.49
C ALA A 211 13.09 28.80 11.23
N ILE A 212 12.81 28.27 10.03
CA ILE A 212 13.25 28.88 8.76
C ILE A 212 12.04 29.29 7.91
N SER A 213 11.19 28.33 7.53
CA SER A 213 10.16 28.58 6.51
C SER A 213 8.99 29.45 7.03
N TYR A 214 8.61 29.31 8.29
CA TYR A 214 7.55 30.12 8.92
C TYR A 214 7.92 31.61 9.04
N PRO A 215 9.09 32.01 9.60
CA PRO A 215 9.54 33.40 9.58
C PRO A 215 9.60 34.00 8.17
N LEU A 216 10.08 33.24 7.18
CA LEU A 216 10.12 33.69 5.78
C LEU A 216 8.71 33.88 5.17
N SER A 217 7.75 33.04 5.55
CA SER A 217 6.35 33.14 5.06
C SER A 217 5.59 34.36 5.62
N LEU A 218 6.05 34.95 6.72
CA LEU A 218 5.46 36.15 7.32
C LEU A 218 5.78 37.44 6.55
N TYR A 219 6.77 37.44 5.65
CA TYR A 219 7.09 38.62 4.83
C TYR A 219 5.90 38.99 3.90
N ARG A 220 5.71 40.31 3.74
CA ARG A 220 4.61 40.88 2.93
C ARG A 220 4.96 41.02 1.45
N ASN A 221 6.19 41.44 1.14
CA ASN A 221 6.61 41.78 -0.22
C ASN A 221 7.65 40.76 -0.73
N ILE A 222 7.35 40.08 -1.84
CA ILE A 222 8.18 39.01 -2.43
C ILE A 222 9.47 39.55 -3.09
N GLU A 223 9.57 40.84 -3.42
CA GLU A 223 10.70 41.41 -4.19
C GLU A 223 12.08 41.06 -3.62
N ASN A 224 12.22 40.93 -2.30
CA ASN A 224 13.47 40.56 -1.64
C ASN A 224 13.86 39.06 -1.80
N LEU A 225 12.92 38.16 -2.10
CA LEU A 225 13.20 36.75 -2.39
C LEU A 225 13.75 36.53 -3.79
N SER A 226 13.55 37.45 -4.73
CA SER A 226 13.99 37.31 -6.14
C SER A 226 15.49 37.04 -6.30
N LYS A 227 16.32 37.55 -5.38
CA LYS A 227 17.77 37.30 -5.34
C LYS A 227 18.12 35.87 -4.89
N ALA A 228 17.26 35.24 -4.09
CA ALA A 228 17.43 33.84 -3.70
C ALA A 228 17.05 32.89 -4.85
N SER A 229 16.08 33.25 -5.69
CA SER A 229 15.67 32.46 -6.88
C SER A 229 16.83 32.15 -7.84
N ALA A 230 17.80 33.06 -7.98
CA ALA A 230 18.98 32.82 -8.82
C ALA A 230 19.93 31.76 -8.22
N ILE A 231 20.06 31.73 -6.90
CA ILE A 231 20.85 30.72 -6.17
C ILE A 231 20.15 29.35 -6.24
N ALA A 232 18.82 29.34 -6.10
CA ALA A 232 17.99 28.15 -6.27
C ALA A 232 18.21 27.49 -7.65
N LEU A 233 18.20 28.27 -8.74
CA LEU A 233 18.40 27.75 -10.09
C LEU A 233 19.81 27.14 -10.27
N LEU A 234 20.86 27.77 -9.72
CA LEU A 234 22.22 27.20 -9.71
C LEU A 234 22.30 25.89 -8.90
N SER A 235 21.61 25.83 -7.77
CA SER A 235 21.52 24.60 -6.96
C SER A 235 20.84 23.46 -7.73
N MET A 236 19.86 23.78 -8.58
CA MET A 236 19.15 22.82 -9.42
C MET A 236 20.06 22.22 -10.50
N VAL A 237 20.89 23.06 -11.15
CA VAL A 237 21.90 22.60 -12.10
C VAL A 237 22.89 21.64 -11.43
N PHE A 238 23.32 21.94 -10.20
CA PHE A 238 24.18 21.04 -9.42
C PHE A 238 23.50 19.69 -9.13
N ILE A 239 22.23 19.68 -8.72
CA ILE A 239 21.47 18.45 -8.45
C ILE A 239 21.38 17.57 -9.71
N ILE A 240 21.10 18.17 -10.88
CA ILE A 240 21.07 17.45 -12.16
C ILE A 240 22.45 16.84 -12.47
N ILE A 241 23.53 17.62 -12.36
CA ILE A 241 24.90 17.13 -12.59
C ILE A 241 25.24 15.99 -11.63
N ALA A 242 24.87 16.09 -10.35
CA ALA A 242 25.09 15.04 -9.37
C ALA A 242 24.41 13.72 -9.77
N VAL A 243 23.14 13.75 -10.20
CA VAL A 243 22.42 12.55 -10.66
C VAL A 243 23.02 12.00 -11.97
N VAL A 244 23.32 12.86 -12.94
CA VAL A 244 23.95 12.50 -14.24
C VAL A 244 25.31 11.82 -14.06
N VAL A 245 26.13 12.27 -13.11
CA VAL A 245 27.48 11.73 -12.89
C VAL A 245 27.47 10.53 -11.94
N ARG A 246 26.71 10.59 -10.83
CA ARG A 246 26.73 9.53 -9.81
C ARG A 246 25.84 8.35 -10.18
N GLY A 247 24.71 8.54 -10.86
CA GLY A 247 23.76 7.48 -11.20
C GLY A 247 24.40 6.34 -12.00
N PRO A 248 25.03 6.63 -13.15
CA PRO A 248 25.77 5.64 -13.92
C PRO A 248 26.94 4.99 -13.16
N ALA A 249 27.48 5.65 -12.14
CA ALA A 249 28.58 5.15 -11.31
C ALA A 249 28.12 4.25 -10.14
N MET A 250 26.82 4.04 -9.92
CA MET A 250 26.31 3.20 -8.83
C MET A 250 26.60 1.69 -9.04
N PRO A 251 26.74 0.89 -7.95
CA PRO A 251 26.84 -0.56 -8.02
C PRO A 251 25.63 -1.21 -8.72
N ALA A 252 25.83 -2.38 -9.33
CA ALA A 252 24.76 -3.11 -10.04
C ALA A 252 23.56 -3.47 -9.14
N GLU A 253 23.79 -3.66 -7.84
CA GLU A 253 22.75 -3.96 -6.85
C GLU A 253 21.69 -2.85 -6.70
N LEU A 254 22.10 -1.58 -6.86
CA LEU A 254 21.20 -0.42 -6.77
C LEU A 254 20.53 -0.09 -8.11
N LYS A 255 21.12 -0.52 -9.23
CA LYS A 255 20.58 -0.34 -10.58
C LYS A 255 19.38 -1.26 -10.83
N GLY A 256 18.49 -0.88 -11.74
CA GLY A 256 17.37 -1.72 -12.16
C GLY A 256 17.72 -2.60 -13.35
N ASP A 257 16.69 -3.18 -13.98
CA ASP A 257 16.87 -4.00 -15.18
C ASP A 257 17.14 -3.14 -16.42
N ALA A 258 18.33 -3.32 -17.02
CA ALA A 258 18.76 -2.61 -18.22
C ALA A 258 17.87 -2.89 -19.45
N ALA A 259 17.11 -3.98 -19.48
CA ALA A 259 16.14 -4.26 -20.54
C ALA A 259 14.98 -3.24 -20.57
N LEU A 260 14.67 -2.61 -19.44
CA LEU A 260 13.56 -1.66 -19.29
C LEU A 260 13.91 -0.23 -19.72
N ARG A 261 15.16 0.05 -20.12
CA ARG A 261 15.62 1.39 -20.51
C ARG A 261 14.91 1.99 -21.71
N LEU A 262 14.33 1.15 -22.57
CA LEU A 262 13.61 1.54 -23.79
C LEU A 262 12.15 1.07 -23.78
N THR A 263 11.54 0.90 -22.60
CA THR A 263 10.12 0.55 -22.51
C THR A 263 9.25 1.60 -23.19
N PHE A 264 8.41 1.16 -24.12
CA PHE A 264 7.61 2.06 -24.97
C PHE A 264 6.48 2.73 -24.20
N VAL A 265 5.57 1.94 -23.62
CA VAL A 265 4.41 2.44 -22.87
C VAL A 265 3.94 1.43 -21.82
N HIS A 266 3.54 1.94 -20.65
CA HIS A 266 2.75 1.24 -19.64
C HIS A 266 1.37 1.91 -19.54
N PRO A 267 0.33 1.37 -20.22
CA PRO A 267 -0.95 2.05 -20.35
C PRO A 267 -1.68 2.30 -19.02
N SER A 268 -1.54 1.40 -18.05
CA SER A 268 -2.25 1.44 -16.76
C SER A 268 -1.93 2.68 -15.93
N ASN A 269 -0.68 3.17 -15.97
CA ASN A 269 -0.19 4.23 -15.07
C ASN A 269 0.15 5.52 -15.85
N LEU A 270 -0.27 5.64 -17.11
CA LEU A 270 0.00 6.80 -17.98
C LEU A 270 -0.49 8.13 -17.36
N ILE A 271 -1.64 8.10 -16.68
CA ILE A 271 -2.30 9.27 -16.09
C ILE A 271 -1.60 9.74 -14.81
N ARG A 272 -1.02 8.80 -14.04
CA ARG A 272 -0.12 9.10 -12.92
C ARG A 272 1.12 9.87 -13.41
N SER A 273 1.70 9.44 -14.53
CA SER A 273 2.82 10.14 -15.17
C SER A 273 2.42 11.54 -15.67
N VAL A 274 1.27 11.68 -16.36
CA VAL A 274 0.73 13.00 -16.75
C VAL A 274 0.54 13.91 -15.53
N SER A 275 0.07 13.38 -14.41
CA SER A 275 -0.15 14.14 -13.17
C SER A 275 1.17 14.67 -12.59
N VAL A 276 2.19 13.82 -12.44
CA VAL A 276 3.52 14.21 -11.93
C VAL A 276 4.22 15.21 -12.85
N ILE A 277 4.17 15.00 -14.18
CA ILE A 277 4.72 15.96 -15.16
C ILE A 277 3.96 17.28 -15.10
N SER A 278 2.63 17.25 -14.99
CA SER A 278 1.82 18.47 -14.87
C SER A 278 2.20 19.26 -13.62
N PHE A 279 2.31 18.61 -12.46
CA PHE A 279 2.79 19.29 -11.24
C PHE A 279 4.16 19.97 -11.45
N ALA A 280 5.09 19.30 -12.13
CA ALA A 280 6.42 19.80 -12.42
C ALA A 280 6.49 20.89 -13.51
N PHE A 281 5.39 21.22 -14.20
CA PHE A 281 5.38 22.24 -15.26
C PHE A 281 4.41 23.41 -15.01
N VAL A 282 3.52 23.32 -14.02
CA VAL A 282 2.48 24.34 -13.82
C VAL A 282 2.96 25.51 -12.95
N CYS A 283 3.11 26.67 -13.59
CA CYS A 283 3.39 27.97 -12.97
C CYS A 283 2.32 29.05 -13.30
N HIS A 284 1.18 28.62 -13.85
CA HIS A 284 0.10 29.47 -14.37
C HIS A 284 -0.46 30.45 -13.34
N HIS A 285 -0.56 30.02 -12.07
CA HIS A 285 -1.03 30.85 -10.96
C HIS A 285 -0.07 32.03 -10.65
N ASN A 286 1.25 31.85 -10.84
CA ASN A 286 2.27 32.89 -10.68
C ASN A 286 2.47 33.78 -11.92
N SER A 287 1.93 33.36 -13.08
CA SER A 287 2.25 33.99 -14.38
C SER A 287 1.79 35.44 -14.50
N LEU A 288 0.62 35.79 -13.94
CA LEU A 288 0.13 37.18 -13.93
C LEU A 288 0.92 38.08 -12.97
N LEU A 289 1.39 37.54 -11.84
CA LEU A 289 2.27 38.26 -10.90
C LEU A 289 3.61 38.59 -11.56
N ILE A 290 4.22 37.61 -12.24
CA ILE A 290 5.47 37.81 -13.01
C ILE A 290 5.27 38.85 -14.11
N TYR A 291 4.19 38.76 -14.90
CA TYR A 291 3.88 39.76 -15.94
C TYR A 291 3.70 41.17 -15.36
N GLY A 292 2.99 41.31 -14.23
CA GLY A 292 2.78 42.59 -13.54
C GLY A 292 4.06 43.22 -12.96
N SER A 293 5.04 42.38 -12.58
CA SER A 293 6.33 42.80 -12.01
C SER A 293 7.32 43.39 -13.04
N LEU A 294 7.07 43.20 -14.34
CA LEU A 294 7.97 43.68 -15.39
C LEU A 294 8.03 45.21 -15.44
N LYS A 295 9.25 45.74 -15.64
CA LYS A 295 9.52 47.17 -15.83
C LYS A 295 8.69 47.76 -16.99
N GLU A 296 8.58 47.00 -18.08
CA GLU A 296 7.78 47.33 -19.26
C GLU A 296 6.99 46.09 -19.72
N PRO A 297 5.73 45.92 -19.30
CA PRO A 297 4.94 44.74 -19.60
C PRO A 297 4.39 44.75 -21.05
N SER A 298 5.09 44.09 -21.98
CA SER A 298 4.61 43.83 -23.36
C SER A 298 4.42 42.33 -23.63
N MET A 299 3.61 41.98 -24.64
CA MET A 299 3.45 40.57 -25.04
C MET A 299 4.75 39.99 -25.59
N ASP A 300 5.53 40.78 -26.33
CA ASP A 300 6.78 40.32 -26.94
C ASP A 300 7.84 40.03 -25.89
N LYS A 301 7.99 40.91 -24.89
CA LYS A 301 8.89 40.68 -23.73
C LYS A 301 8.42 39.47 -22.92
N PHE A 302 7.12 39.29 -22.72
CA PHE A 302 6.59 38.13 -21.99
C PHE A 302 6.73 36.82 -22.78
N LYS A 303 6.54 36.84 -24.11
CA LYS A 303 6.78 35.70 -25.02
C LYS A 303 8.24 35.24 -24.97
N VAL A 304 9.19 36.19 -24.94
CA VAL A 304 10.61 35.89 -24.72
C VAL A 304 10.82 35.21 -23.36
N ILE A 305 10.22 35.75 -22.28
CA ILE A 305 10.30 35.16 -20.94
C ILE A 305 9.74 33.73 -20.92
N THR A 306 8.53 33.47 -21.44
CA THR A 306 7.93 32.14 -21.39
C THR A 306 8.74 31.12 -22.18
N HIS A 307 9.17 31.46 -23.40
CA HIS A 307 9.93 30.57 -24.26
C HIS A 307 11.27 30.16 -23.65
N TYR A 308 12.05 31.12 -23.12
CA TYR A 308 13.32 30.77 -22.48
C TYR A 308 13.11 30.01 -21.16
N SER A 309 12.11 30.38 -20.35
CA SER A 309 11.85 29.71 -19.07
C SER A 309 11.42 28.26 -19.25
N THR A 310 10.49 28.01 -20.18
CA THR A 310 10.00 26.66 -20.46
C THR A 310 11.05 25.80 -21.17
N LEU A 311 11.86 26.37 -22.07
CA LEU A 311 12.98 25.67 -22.71
C LEU A 311 14.06 25.25 -21.69
N ILE A 312 14.50 26.17 -20.83
CA ILE A 312 15.48 25.88 -19.76
C ILE A 312 14.92 24.76 -18.86
N SER A 313 13.64 24.85 -18.49
CA SER A 313 13.00 23.88 -17.63
C SER A 313 12.84 22.51 -18.31
N ALA A 314 12.48 22.47 -19.59
CA ALA A 314 12.38 21.25 -20.37
C ALA A 314 13.73 20.53 -20.54
N VAL A 315 14.82 21.25 -20.82
CA VAL A 315 16.17 20.67 -20.93
C VAL A 315 16.62 20.06 -19.60
N ALA A 316 16.39 20.77 -18.49
CA ALA A 316 16.67 20.28 -17.14
C ALA A 316 15.82 19.05 -16.77
N ALA A 317 14.51 19.10 -17.05
CA ALA A 317 13.55 18.03 -16.83
C ALA A 317 13.90 16.75 -17.61
N ILE A 318 14.22 16.86 -18.91
CA ILE A 318 14.64 15.74 -19.76
C ILE A 318 15.95 15.15 -19.25
N SER A 319 16.92 15.99 -18.90
CA SER A 319 18.22 15.55 -18.40
C SER A 319 18.11 14.77 -17.09
N MET A 320 17.30 15.27 -16.15
CA MET A 320 16.98 14.54 -14.91
C MET A 320 16.25 13.23 -15.21
N SER A 321 15.22 13.26 -16.05
CA SER A 321 14.38 12.09 -16.38
C SER A 321 15.20 10.95 -16.98
N ILE A 322 16.06 11.25 -17.97
CA ILE A 322 16.93 10.25 -18.61
C ILE A 322 17.97 9.74 -17.60
N ALA A 323 18.69 10.63 -16.91
CA ALA A 323 19.75 10.22 -16.00
C ALA A 323 19.26 9.40 -14.80
N GLY A 324 18.15 9.83 -14.19
CA GLY A 324 17.52 9.11 -13.08
C GLY A 324 16.96 7.76 -13.53
N TYR A 325 16.16 7.73 -14.59
CA TYR A 325 15.50 6.50 -15.03
C TYR A 325 16.50 5.47 -15.59
N TRP A 326 17.48 5.86 -16.41
CA TRP A 326 18.51 4.92 -16.91
C TRP A 326 19.51 4.45 -15.85
N SER A 327 19.48 5.02 -14.64
CA SER A 327 20.33 4.57 -13.53
C SER A 327 19.62 3.60 -12.59
N PHE A 328 18.28 3.65 -12.48
CA PHE A 328 17.52 2.88 -11.49
C PHE A 328 16.33 2.11 -12.07
N GLU A 329 15.89 2.42 -13.29
CA GLU A 329 14.86 1.74 -14.06
C GLU A 329 13.61 1.42 -13.21
N ASN A 330 13.27 0.15 -13.00
CA ASN A 330 12.14 -0.28 -12.17
C ASN A 330 12.27 0.03 -10.67
N LYS A 331 13.48 0.31 -10.16
CA LYS A 331 13.73 0.73 -8.77
C LYS A 331 13.62 2.24 -8.55
N THR A 332 13.41 3.04 -9.59
CA THR A 332 13.33 4.51 -9.49
C THR A 332 12.24 4.94 -8.48
N LEU A 333 12.60 5.74 -7.47
CA LEU A 333 11.70 6.22 -6.42
C LEU A 333 11.10 7.60 -6.75
N SER A 334 9.99 7.97 -6.08
CA SER A 334 9.29 9.25 -6.24
C SER A 334 10.15 10.49 -5.92
N ASN A 335 11.23 10.31 -5.16
CA ASN A 335 12.36 11.23 -5.05
C ASN A 335 13.64 10.50 -5.48
N VAL A 336 14.16 10.80 -6.68
CA VAL A 336 15.35 10.12 -7.24
C VAL A 336 16.60 10.25 -6.37
N LEU A 337 16.69 11.27 -5.50
CA LEU A 337 17.82 11.38 -4.57
C LEU A 337 17.82 10.28 -3.50
N ASN A 338 16.69 9.62 -3.25
CA ASN A 338 16.59 8.52 -2.28
C ASN A 338 17.07 7.17 -2.87
N ASN A 339 17.28 7.06 -4.18
CA ASN A 339 17.88 5.87 -4.81
C ASN A 339 19.39 5.73 -4.54
N PHE A 340 20.05 6.79 -4.09
CA PHE A 340 21.48 6.82 -3.78
C PHE A 340 21.76 6.48 -2.31
N PRO A 341 22.91 5.86 -1.97
CA PRO A 341 23.23 5.53 -0.59
C PRO A 341 23.42 6.79 0.28
N GLU A 342 23.23 6.64 1.60
CA GLU A 342 23.47 7.71 2.59
C GLU A 342 24.94 8.13 2.68
N SER A 343 25.88 7.30 2.25
CA SER A 343 27.33 7.56 2.32
C SER A 343 27.87 8.40 1.15
N ASP A 344 27.05 8.71 0.13
CA ASP A 344 27.50 9.46 -1.04
C ASP A 344 27.57 10.97 -0.75
N VAL A 345 28.78 11.47 -0.51
CA VAL A 345 29.04 12.89 -0.20
C VAL A 345 28.51 13.84 -1.29
N VAL A 346 28.63 13.48 -2.57
CA VAL A 346 28.18 14.35 -3.68
C VAL A 346 26.66 14.43 -3.69
N VAL A 347 25.98 13.31 -3.47
CA VAL A 347 24.51 13.29 -3.38
C VAL A 347 24.02 13.91 -2.08
N ASN A 348 24.76 13.84 -0.98
CA ASN A 348 24.42 14.55 0.26
C ASN A 348 24.52 16.07 0.12
N ILE A 349 25.50 16.58 -0.64
CA ILE A 349 25.53 18.00 -1.03
C ILE A 349 24.30 18.33 -1.89
N ALA A 350 23.89 17.45 -2.82
CA ALA A 350 22.69 17.66 -3.63
C ALA A 350 21.40 17.64 -2.79
N ARG A 351 21.27 16.73 -1.82
CA ARG A 351 20.18 16.68 -0.83
C ARG A 351 20.11 17.96 0.00
N PHE A 352 21.26 18.48 0.45
CA PHE A 352 21.33 19.76 1.18
C PHE A 352 20.91 20.95 0.32
N CYS A 353 21.45 21.05 -0.90
CA CYS A 353 21.05 22.07 -1.88
C CYS A 353 19.53 22.04 -2.18
N PHE A 354 18.97 20.84 -2.32
CA PHE A 354 17.55 20.66 -2.60
C PHE A 354 16.68 21.10 -1.40
N GLY A 355 17.02 20.66 -0.19
CA GLY A 355 16.32 21.07 1.04
C GLY A 355 16.41 22.58 1.31
N LEU A 356 17.56 23.21 1.05
CA LEU A 356 17.69 24.68 1.12
C LEU A 356 16.74 25.40 0.15
N ASN A 357 16.60 24.90 -1.09
CA ASN A 357 15.68 25.47 -2.07
C ASN A 357 14.21 25.36 -1.61
N MET A 358 13.85 24.28 -0.91
CA MET A 358 12.49 24.12 -0.37
C MET A 358 12.16 25.18 0.70
N PHE A 359 13.12 25.55 1.55
CA PHE A 359 12.93 26.61 2.56
C PHE A 359 12.61 27.99 1.94
N THR A 360 13.15 28.28 0.76
CA THR A 360 12.87 29.54 0.03
C THR A 360 11.66 29.47 -0.88
N THR A 361 11.22 28.27 -1.28
CA THR A 361 10.08 28.07 -2.20
C THR A 361 8.75 27.94 -1.46
N LEU A 362 8.71 27.31 -0.28
CA LEU A 362 7.49 27.21 0.54
C LEU A 362 6.84 28.59 0.87
N PRO A 363 7.59 29.65 1.21
CA PRO A 363 7.02 30.99 1.38
C PRO A 363 6.30 31.56 0.15
N LEU A 364 6.70 31.17 -1.07
CA LEU A 364 6.07 31.62 -2.32
C LEU A 364 4.68 30.98 -2.47
N GLU A 365 4.57 29.67 -2.29
CA GLU A 365 3.26 28.98 -2.33
C GLU A 365 2.36 29.39 -1.16
N CYS A 366 2.94 29.66 0.02
CA CYS A 366 2.20 30.24 1.14
C CYS A 366 1.62 31.63 0.83
N PHE A 367 2.33 32.44 0.02
CA PHE A 367 1.81 33.72 -0.46
C PHE A 367 0.61 33.50 -1.38
N VAL A 368 0.69 32.58 -2.35
CA VAL A 368 -0.41 32.26 -3.27
C VAL A 368 -1.64 31.77 -2.51
N CYS A 369 -1.46 30.85 -1.55
CA CYS A 369 -2.53 30.37 -0.67
C CYS A 369 -3.22 31.52 0.08
N ARG A 370 -2.43 32.43 0.66
CA ARG A 370 -2.92 33.60 1.40
C ARG A 370 -3.63 34.61 0.48
N GLU A 371 -3.11 34.84 -0.73
CA GLU A 371 -3.73 35.73 -1.72
C GLU A 371 -5.11 35.20 -2.16
N VAL A 372 -5.25 33.89 -2.37
CA VAL A 372 -6.55 33.26 -2.66
C VAL A 372 -7.51 33.45 -1.48
N PHE A 373 -7.07 33.18 -0.25
CA PHE A 373 -7.88 33.36 0.96
C PHE A 373 -8.34 34.82 1.15
N GLU A 374 -7.45 35.79 1.03
CA GLU A 374 -7.82 37.22 1.13
C GLU A 374 -8.73 37.63 -0.04
N THR A 375 -8.41 37.27 -1.28
CA THR A 375 -9.20 37.65 -2.47
C THR A 375 -10.62 37.06 -2.45
N TYR A 376 -10.78 35.86 -1.90
CA TYR A 376 -12.06 35.19 -1.83
C TYR A 376 -12.93 35.69 -0.68
N PHE A 377 -12.40 35.73 0.55
CA PHE A 377 -13.15 36.01 1.78
C PHE A 377 -13.09 37.48 2.25
N PHE A 378 -12.02 38.22 1.95
CA PHE A 378 -11.73 39.53 2.57
C PHE A 378 -11.40 40.61 1.53
N GLN A 379 -12.43 41.21 0.92
CA GLN A 379 -12.27 42.29 -0.06
C GLN A 379 -11.94 43.68 0.57
N GLY A 380 -11.21 43.71 1.69
CA GLY A 380 -10.98 44.91 2.52
C GLY A 380 -9.50 45.26 2.74
N GLU A 381 -9.26 46.26 3.59
CA GLU A 381 -7.92 46.76 3.92
C GLU A 381 -7.04 45.72 4.65
N TYR A 382 -5.72 45.88 4.52
CA TYR A 382 -4.72 45.02 5.15
C TYR A 382 -4.79 45.05 6.69
N GLU A 383 -4.80 43.88 7.32
CA GLU A 383 -4.80 43.75 8.78
C GLU A 383 -3.69 42.81 9.26
N LYS A 384 -2.79 43.32 10.11
CA LYS A 384 -1.62 42.58 10.60
C LYS A 384 -1.99 41.31 11.38
N LYS A 385 -3.07 41.31 12.17
CA LYS A 385 -3.53 40.13 12.92
C LYS A 385 -3.99 39.02 11.97
N ARG A 386 -4.87 39.35 11.02
CA ARG A 386 -5.36 38.44 9.98
C ARG A 386 -4.23 37.85 9.15
N HIS A 387 -3.28 38.68 8.72
CA HIS A 387 -2.08 38.23 7.98
C HIS A 387 -1.29 37.16 8.75
N ILE A 388 -1.02 37.39 10.04
CA ILE A 388 -0.30 36.42 10.88
C ILE A 388 -1.12 35.15 11.03
N VAL A 389 -2.40 35.24 11.45
CA VAL A 389 -3.26 34.07 11.70
C VAL A 389 -3.41 33.18 10.47
N ILE A 390 -3.68 33.75 9.29
CA ILE A 390 -3.81 32.98 8.05
C ILE A 390 -2.47 32.32 7.70
N THR A 391 -1.36 33.05 7.77
CA THR A 391 -0.02 32.49 7.46
C THR A 391 0.34 31.34 8.41
N THR A 392 0.09 31.50 9.71
CA THR A 392 0.33 30.46 10.72
C THR A 392 -0.53 29.22 10.45
N ALA A 393 -1.83 29.38 10.15
CA ALA A 393 -2.73 28.27 9.85
C ALA A 393 -2.30 27.49 8.60
N LEU A 394 -1.86 28.18 7.54
CA LEU A 394 -1.40 27.56 6.30
C LEU A 394 -0.11 26.75 6.51
N VAL A 395 0.90 27.35 7.16
CA VAL A 395 2.20 26.66 7.37
C VAL A 395 2.05 25.49 8.34
N ILE A 396 1.29 25.64 9.43
CA ILE A 396 1.04 24.52 10.38
C ILE A 396 0.18 23.43 9.72
N GLY A 397 -0.83 23.79 8.93
CA GLY A 397 -1.68 22.83 8.21
C GLY A 397 -0.89 21.99 7.21
N ALA A 398 -0.04 22.61 6.40
CA ALA A 398 0.83 21.91 5.46
C ALA A 398 1.83 21.00 6.20
N MET A 399 2.48 21.51 7.24
CA MET A 399 3.39 20.73 8.09
C MET A 399 2.70 19.51 8.71
N PHE A 400 1.49 19.66 9.24
CA PHE A 400 0.73 18.57 9.85
C PHE A 400 0.43 17.44 8.85
N ILE A 401 0.00 17.78 7.63
CA ILE A 401 -0.23 16.79 6.58
C ILE A 401 1.08 16.08 6.20
N SER A 402 2.18 16.81 6.03
CA SER A 402 3.51 16.22 5.73
C SER A 402 4.12 15.38 6.85
N LEU A 403 3.62 15.51 8.09
CA LEU A 403 3.97 14.61 9.21
C LEU A 403 3.18 13.30 9.16
N LEU A 404 1.99 13.30 8.53
CA LEU A 404 1.14 12.12 8.34
C LEU A 404 1.46 11.36 7.05
N THR A 405 1.95 12.03 6.00
CA THR A 405 2.38 11.36 4.75
C THR A 405 3.90 11.20 4.63
N CYS A 406 4.31 10.02 4.17
CA CYS A 406 5.70 9.67 3.88
C CYS A 406 5.98 9.53 2.37
N ASP A 407 4.98 9.55 1.50
CA ASP A 407 5.18 9.40 0.05
C ASP A 407 4.92 10.72 -0.69
N LEU A 408 6.00 11.25 -1.27
CA LEU A 408 5.97 12.39 -2.17
C LEU A 408 5.12 12.12 -3.42
N GLY A 409 5.10 10.88 -3.93
CA GLY A 409 4.39 10.47 -5.14
C GLY A 409 2.88 10.72 -5.05
N ILE A 410 2.26 10.38 -3.91
CA ILE A 410 0.84 10.61 -3.65
C ILE A 410 0.52 12.11 -3.68
N VAL A 411 1.37 12.94 -3.07
CA VAL A 411 1.17 14.41 -3.04
C VAL A 411 1.29 14.98 -4.46
N LEU A 412 2.32 14.60 -5.21
CA LEU A 412 2.53 15.04 -6.60
C LEU A 412 1.39 14.60 -7.53
N GLU A 413 0.89 13.37 -7.38
CA GLU A 413 -0.20 12.82 -8.17
C GLU A 413 -1.53 13.54 -7.90
N LEU A 414 -1.93 13.67 -6.63
CA LEU A 414 -3.19 14.29 -6.24
C LEU A 414 -3.24 15.76 -6.65
N THR A 415 -2.17 16.50 -6.40
CA THR A 415 -2.09 17.95 -6.67
C THR A 415 -1.88 18.23 -8.17
N GLY A 416 -1.10 17.38 -8.84
CA GLY A 416 -0.88 17.40 -10.29
C GLY A 416 -2.14 17.13 -11.10
N GLY A 417 -2.74 15.95 -10.93
CA GLY A 417 -3.86 15.50 -11.75
C GLY A 417 -5.16 16.26 -11.50
N LEU A 418 -5.39 16.74 -10.26
CA LEU A 418 -6.57 17.55 -9.95
C LEU A 418 -6.35 19.03 -10.26
N SER A 419 -5.31 19.64 -9.69
CA SER A 419 -5.22 21.10 -9.66
C SER A 419 -4.32 21.67 -10.74
N ALA A 420 -3.18 21.03 -11.03
CA ALA A 420 -2.28 21.50 -12.08
C ALA A 420 -2.98 21.42 -13.45
N THR A 421 -3.60 20.28 -13.76
CA THR A 421 -4.38 20.05 -14.99
C THR A 421 -5.51 21.08 -15.17
N ALA A 422 -6.27 21.38 -14.11
CA ALA A 422 -7.37 22.35 -14.17
C ALA A 422 -6.86 23.79 -14.43
N LEU A 423 -5.84 24.23 -13.70
CA LEU A 423 -5.27 25.58 -13.79
C LEU A 423 -4.52 25.85 -15.10
N ALA A 424 -3.90 24.82 -15.66
CA ALA A 424 -3.01 24.95 -16.83
C ALA A 424 -3.70 24.68 -18.16
N PHE A 425 -4.55 23.65 -18.25
CA PHE A 425 -5.07 23.18 -19.53
C PHE A 425 -6.56 23.49 -19.70
N LEU A 426 -7.36 23.27 -18.65
CA LEU A 426 -8.81 23.47 -18.71
C LEU A 426 -9.18 24.97 -18.66
N PHE A 427 -8.84 25.66 -17.57
CA PHE A 427 -9.30 27.03 -17.31
C PHE A 427 -8.81 28.09 -18.31
N PRO A 428 -7.54 28.11 -18.79
CA PRO A 428 -7.11 29.08 -19.79
C PRO A 428 -7.86 28.92 -21.10
N SER A 429 -8.08 27.67 -21.52
CA SER A 429 -8.71 27.31 -22.78
C SER A 429 -10.21 27.66 -22.80
N ILE A 430 -10.95 27.32 -21.74
CA ILE A 430 -12.39 27.66 -21.67
C ILE A 430 -12.62 29.17 -21.54
N CYS A 431 -11.75 29.90 -20.83
CA CYS A 431 -11.79 31.36 -20.79
C CYS A 431 -11.57 31.96 -22.19
N TYR A 432 -10.57 31.48 -22.94
CA TYR A 432 -10.30 31.98 -24.29
C TYR A 432 -11.47 31.72 -25.24
N LEU A 433 -12.04 30.51 -25.22
CA LEU A 433 -13.21 30.16 -26.04
C LEU A 433 -14.42 31.05 -25.72
N LYS A 434 -14.65 31.37 -24.44
CA LYS A 434 -15.73 32.27 -24.01
C LYS A 434 -15.49 33.72 -24.44
N LEU A 435 -14.31 34.27 -24.14
CA LEU A 435 -13.94 35.65 -24.43
C LEU A 435 -13.87 35.93 -25.95
N SER A 436 -13.25 35.04 -26.73
CA SER A 436 -13.15 35.20 -28.19
C SER A 436 -14.51 35.08 -28.91
N HIS A 437 -15.42 34.24 -28.39
CA HIS A 437 -16.80 34.17 -28.87
C HIS A 437 -17.57 35.46 -28.55
N ASP A 438 -17.51 35.94 -27.31
CA ASP A 438 -18.25 37.14 -26.91
C ASP A 438 -17.72 38.40 -27.62
N ALA A 439 -16.40 38.49 -27.83
CA ALA A 439 -15.79 39.55 -28.63
C ALA A 439 -16.28 39.55 -30.09
N SER A 440 -16.39 38.37 -30.72
CA SER A 440 -16.93 38.25 -32.10
C SER A 440 -18.42 38.64 -32.23
N LYS A 441 -19.18 38.67 -31.12
CA LYS A 441 -20.56 39.20 -31.10
C LYS A 441 -20.60 40.72 -31.05
N VAL A 442 -19.65 41.36 -30.37
CA VAL A 442 -19.57 42.83 -30.27
C VAL A 442 -19.22 43.44 -31.64
N ASP A 443 -18.26 42.88 -32.37
CA ASP A 443 -17.92 43.34 -33.72
C ASP A 443 -19.09 43.22 -34.70
N ARG A 444 -19.85 42.11 -34.66
CA ARG A 444 -21.06 41.96 -35.49
C ARG A 444 -22.14 42.97 -35.13
N ALA A 445 -22.30 43.32 -33.86
CA ALA A 445 -23.22 44.37 -33.43
C ALA A 445 -22.76 45.77 -33.89
N ALA A 446 -21.47 46.08 -33.78
CA ALA A 446 -20.89 47.33 -34.25
C ALA A 446 -21.02 47.50 -35.77
N LEU A 447 -20.76 46.43 -36.54
CA LEU A 447 -21.03 46.38 -37.98
C LEU A 447 -22.50 46.60 -38.31
N SER A 448 -23.43 45.97 -37.57
CA SER A 448 -24.87 46.18 -37.80
C SER A 448 -25.35 47.62 -37.54
N PHE A 449 -24.68 48.36 -36.65
CA PHE A 449 -24.96 49.77 -36.38
C PHE A 449 -24.34 50.74 -37.41
N ALA A 450 -23.30 50.31 -38.13
CA ALA A 450 -22.63 51.12 -39.14
C ALA A 450 -23.38 51.15 -40.50
N PHE A 451 -24.35 50.26 -40.71
CA PHE A 451 -25.09 50.10 -41.98
C PHE A 451 -26.54 50.62 -41.93
N THR A 452 -26.92 51.43 -40.94
CA THR A 452 -28.30 51.96 -40.80
C THR A 452 -28.40 53.47 -40.87
N SER A 453 -27.51 54.15 -41.60
CA SER A 453 -27.56 55.60 -41.82
C SER A 453 -27.39 55.98 -43.30
N GLU A 454 -28.45 55.75 -44.08
CA GLU A 454 -29.01 56.62 -45.14
C GLU A 454 -29.94 55.79 -46.05
N PRO A 455 -31.23 56.12 -46.16
CA PRO A 455 -32.08 55.62 -47.23
C PRO A 455 -32.09 56.62 -48.40
N ASP A 456 -31.60 56.21 -49.57
CA ASP A 456 -32.23 56.40 -50.89
C ASP A 456 -31.26 55.97 -52.01
N GLU A 457 -31.82 55.55 -53.15
CA GLU A 457 -31.15 55.18 -54.41
C GLU A 457 -30.14 54.01 -54.38
N LEU A 458 -30.57 52.80 -54.81
CA LEU A 458 -30.08 52.14 -56.04
C LEU A 458 -30.79 50.79 -56.32
N ASP A 459 -30.81 50.43 -57.61
CA ASP A 459 -31.72 49.50 -58.30
C ASP A 459 -31.78 48.02 -57.85
N GLU A 460 -32.92 47.40 -58.19
CA GLU A 460 -33.10 45.95 -58.31
C GLU A 460 -32.18 45.35 -59.40
N ALA A 461 -31.07 44.71 -59.03
CA ALA A 461 -30.46 43.67 -59.86
C ALA A 461 -29.51 42.76 -59.05
N MET A 462 -29.66 41.44 -59.25
CA MET A 462 -28.70 40.38 -58.87
C MET A 462 -28.40 40.23 -57.37
N LEU A 463 -28.92 39.16 -56.76
CA LEU A 463 -28.10 38.00 -56.34
C LEU A 463 -28.99 36.91 -55.71
N GLU A 464 -29.12 35.78 -56.41
CA GLU A 464 -29.40 34.48 -55.79
C GLU A 464 -28.13 33.97 -55.07
N PRO A 465 -28.24 32.98 -54.15
CA PRO A 465 -27.15 32.64 -53.25
C PRO A 465 -26.08 31.80 -53.95
N ASP A 466 -24.81 32.22 -53.84
CA ASP A 466 -23.60 31.36 -53.74
C ASP A 466 -22.34 32.23 -53.90
N ASP A 467 -21.82 32.79 -52.80
CA ASP A 467 -20.38 33.06 -52.67
C ASP A 467 -19.95 32.99 -51.19
N GLU A 468 -19.18 31.96 -50.84
CA GLU A 468 -18.76 31.63 -49.48
C GLU A 468 -17.46 32.40 -49.10
N SER A 469 -17.41 33.71 -49.39
CA SER A 469 -16.20 34.54 -49.28
C SER A 469 -16.36 35.83 -48.47
N THR A 470 -17.14 35.79 -47.37
CA THR A 470 -16.98 36.82 -46.33
C THR A 470 -15.65 36.62 -45.58
N PRO A 471 -14.74 37.61 -45.53
CA PRO A 471 -13.47 37.45 -44.83
C PRO A 471 -13.74 37.27 -43.33
N SER A 472 -13.26 36.16 -42.77
CA SER A 472 -13.40 35.87 -41.35
C SER A 472 -12.61 36.87 -40.51
N ILE A 473 -13.30 37.85 -39.92
CA ILE A 473 -12.73 38.72 -38.89
C ILE A 473 -12.49 37.87 -37.65
N GLU A 474 -11.27 37.35 -37.52
CA GLU A 474 -10.81 36.69 -36.30
C GLU A 474 -10.76 37.70 -35.14
N ALA A 475 -10.96 37.23 -33.90
CA ALA A 475 -11.01 38.08 -32.70
C ALA A 475 -9.68 38.82 -32.40
N GLU A 476 -8.64 38.54 -33.18
CA GLU A 476 -7.30 39.12 -33.10
C GLU A 476 -7.18 40.38 -33.99
N ASN A 477 -8.16 40.63 -34.87
CA ASN A 477 -8.30 41.87 -35.66
C ASN A 477 -9.07 42.99 -34.92
N ILE A 478 -9.47 42.77 -33.66
CA ILE A 478 -10.20 43.78 -32.87
C ILE A 478 -9.26 44.95 -32.58
N ALA A 479 -9.51 46.06 -33.26
CA ALA A 479 -8.87 47.33 -32.96
C ALA A 479 -9.33 47.84 -31.59
N LEU A 480 -8.57 47.49 -30.53
CA LEU A 480 -8.79 48.01 -29.18
C LEU A 480 -8.86 49.55 -29.22
N PRO A 481 -9.83 50.17 -28.53
CA PRO A 481 -9.97 51.62 -28.54
C PRO A 481 -8.70 52.29 -27.99
N LEU A 482 -8.19 53.26 -28.74
CA LEU A 482 -7.01 54.04 -28.36
C LEU A 482 -7.26 54.75 -27.02
N ARG A 483 -6.24 54.81 -26.17
CA ARG A 483 -6.25 55.75 -25.03
C ARG A 483 -6.46 57.18 -25.56
N PRO A 484 -7.21 58.04 -24.86
CA PRO A 484 -7.29 59.45 -25.21
C PRO A 484 -5.89 60.06 -25.34
N GLY A 485 -5.52 60.51 -26.54
CA GLY A 485 -4.22 61.15 -26.83
C GLY A 485 -3.18 60.31 -27.59
N ALA A 486 -3.45 59.06 -28.00
CA ALA A 486 -2.49 58.27 -28.79
C ALA A 486 -2.57 58.55 -30.30
N ASN A 487 -1.47 59.03 -30.90
CA ASN A 487 -1.39 59.34 -32.34
C ASN A 487 -1.25 58.09 -33.23
N ALA A 488 -2.01 58.03 -34.32
CA ALA A 488 -2.13 56.85 -35.18
C ALA A 488 -0.91 56.50 -36.05
N HIS A 489 0.14 57.33 -36.08
CA HIS A 489 1.25 57.23 -37.04
C HIS A 489 2.39 56.26 -36.67
N GLN A 490 2.31 55.53 -35.54
CA GLN A 490 3.35 54.58 -35.11
C GLN A 490 2.96 53.10 -35.28
N ARG A 491 2.18 52.76 -36.31
CA ARG A 491 1.89 51.35 -36.66
C ARG A 491 3.10 50.70 -37.34
N GLU A 492 3.75 49.74 -36.69
CA GLU A 492 4.54 48.72 -37.40
C GLU A 492 3.61 47.66 -38.04
N PRO A 493 4.06 46.98 -39.12
CA PRO A 493 3.19 46.11 -39.91
C PRO A 493 2.84 44.79 -39.24
N LEU A 494 1.68 44.25 -39.64
CA LEU A 494 1.06 42.99 -39.20
C LEU A 494 2.07 41.84 -39.00
N GLN A 495 2.03 41.20 -37.83
CA GLN A 495 2.78 39.95 -37.58
C GLN A 495 2.31 38.86 -38.56
N LYS A 496 3.26 38.07 -39.05
CA LYS A 496 3.06 37.13 -40.16
C LYS A 496 2.60 35.77 -39.65
N PHE A 497 1.43 35.34 -40.12
CA PHE A 497 0.68 34.18 -39.63
C PHE A 497 1.41 32.84 -39.89
N MET A 498 1.39 31.91 -38.92
CA MET A 498 1.86 30.52 -39.00
C MET A 498 0.89 29.54 -38.31
N TRP A 499 0.80 28.32 -38.87
CA TRP A 499 -0.25 27.30 -38.72
C TRP A 499 -0.73 26.87 -37.31
N TRP A 500 -0.14 27.34 -36.22
CA TRP A 500 -0.63 27.14 -34.83
C TRP A 500 -1.65 28.19 -34.37
N GLU A 501 -1.97 29.19 -35.20
CA GLU A 501 -2.83 30.32 -34.83
C GLU A 501 -4.35 30.05 -34.89
N SER A 502 -4.78 28.81 -35.19
CA SER A 502 -6.14 28.39 -34.81
C SER A 502 -6.23 28.13 -33.29
N THR A 503 -6.08 29.20 -32.53
CA THR A 503 -6.17 29.28 -31.07
C THR A 503 -7.46 28.64 -30.53
N LYS A 504 -8.56 28.69 -31.30
CA LYS A 504 -9.83 28.03 -30.97
C LYS A 504 -9.75 26.49 -31.02
N LEU A 505 -9.25 25.89 -32.10
CA LEU A 505 -9.13 24.42 -32.20
C LEU A 505 -8.16 23.87 -31.15
N LEU A 506 -7.03 24.55 -30.95
CA LEU A 506 -6.05 24.17 -29.93
C LEU A 506 -6.61 24.32 -28.51
N SER A 507 -7.42 25.35 -28.24
CA SER A 507 -8.15 25.50 -26.97
C SER A 507 -9.18 24.40 -26.75
N ILE A 508 -9.92 23.97 -27.78
CA ILE A 508 -10.87 22.85 -27.65
C ILE A 508 -10.10 21.56 -27.30
N ALA A 509 -9.03 21.23 -28.03
CA ALA A 509 -8.22 20.05 -27.76
C ALA A 509 -7.59 20.09 -26.35
N CYS A 510 -7.06 21.25 -25.93
CA CYS A 510 -6.47 21.45 -24.60
C CYS A 510 -7.51 21.35 -23.47
N ALA A 511 -8.71 21.91 -23.66
CA ALA A 511 -9.81 21.79 -22.70
C ALA A 511 -10.30 20.34 -22.57
N VAL A 512 -10.43 19.59 -23.69
CA VAL A 512 -10.80 18.17 -23.67
C VAL A 512 -9.72 17.34 -22.98
N PHE A 513 -8.44 17.54 -23.30
CA PHE A 513 -7.32 16.88 -22.61
C PHE A 513 -7.34 17.15 -21.10
N GLY A 514 -7.47 18.43 -20.71
CA GLY A 514 -7.57 18.83 -19.31
C GLY A 514 -8.77 18.21 -18.59
N LEU A 515 -9.94 18.13 -19.25
CA LEU A 515 -11.13 17.51 -18.69
C LEU A 515 -10.98 15.99 -18.52
N VAL A 516 -10.43 15.28 -19.52
CA VAL A 516 -10.21 13.83 -19.45
C VAL A 516 -9.24 13.48 -18.33
N VAL A 517 -8.10 14.19 -18.25
CA VAL A 517 -7.12 13.97 -17.18
C VAL A 517 -7.76 14.28 -15.82
N LEU A 518 -8.48 15.40 -15.67
CA LEU A 518 -9.15 15.74 -14.41
C LEU A 518 -10.20 14.70 -13.97
N VAL A 519 -11.02 14.19 -14.90
CA VAL A 519 -12.05 13.19 -14.62
C VAL A 519 -11.42 11.85 -14.23
N VAL A 520 -10.39 11.39 -14.94
CA VAL A 520 -9.75 10.12 -14.56
C VAL A 520 -8.91 10.28 -13.30
N SER A 521 -8.21 11.39 -13.10
CA SER A 521 -7.48 11.69 -11.85
C SER A 521 -8.42 11.85 -10.64
N THR A 522 -9.65 12.33 -10.81
CA THR A 522 -10.65 12.29 -9.72
C THR A 522 -11.13 10.87 -9.45
N ILE A 523 -11.36 10.05 -10.48
CA ILE A 523 -11.74 8.63 -10.31
C ILE A 523 -10.61 7.84 -9.63
N THR A 524 -9.35 8.01 -10.04
CA THR A 524 -8.20 7.32 -9.42
C THR A 524 -7.88 7.86 -8.03
N ALA A 525 -8.05 9.16 -7.77
CA ALA A 525 -7.93 9.71 -6.43
C ALA A 525 -9.04 9.16 -5.50
N LEU A 526 -10.28 9.07 -5.97
CA LEU A 526 -11.38 8.47 -5.21
C LEU A 526 -11.13 6.98 -4.94
N SER A 527 -10.73 6.20 -5.95
CA SER A 527 -10.37 4.78 -5.74
C SER A 527 -9.16 4.63 -4.81
N SER A 528 -8.20 5.55 -4.87
CA SER A 528 -7.05 5.58 -3.94
C SER A 528 -7.48 5.91 -2.51
N ILE A 529 -8.44 6.82 -2.31
CA ILE A 529 -9.02 7.12 -0.98
C ILE A 529 -9.73 5.89 -0.41
N PHE A 530 -10.34 5.04 -1.25
CA PHE A 530 -10.85 3.72 -0.80
C PHE A 530 -9.70 2.71 -0.57
N SER A 531 -8.63 2.71 -1.37
CA SER A 531 -7.44 1.85 -1.17
C SER A 531 -6.52 2.28 -0.02
N VAL A 532 -6.68 3.48 0.56
CA VAL A 532 -5.92 3.96 1.74
C VAL A 532 -6.18 3.11 3.01
N CYS A 533 -7.11 2.15 2.95
CA CYS A 533 -7.35 1.17 4.02
C CYS A 533 -6.41 -0.05 3.98
N ALA A 534 -5.59 -0.24 2.94
CA ALA A 534 -4.63 -1.36 2.88
C ALA A 534 -3.35 -1.02 3.67
N ASN A 535 -3.25 -1.47 4.92
CA ASN A 535 -2.03 -1.30 5.71
C ASN A 535 -0.98 -2.36 5.35
N HIS A 536 0.30 -1.96 5.35
CA HIS A 536 1.40 -2.93 5.37
C HIS A 536 1.69 -3.32 6.82
N VAL A 537 1.11 -4.44 7.26
CA VAL A 537 1.31 -4.98 8.60
C VAL A 537 2.60 -5.79 8.64
N HIS A 538 3.53 -5.36 9.49
CA HIS A 538 4.86 -5.95 9.59
C HIS A 538 5.17 -6.45 11.00
N TYR A 539 5.44 -7.74 11.14
CA TYR A 539 5.92 -8.33 12.38
C TYR A 539 7.41 -8.68 12.30
N ASN A 540 8.16 -8.35 13.36
CA ASN A 540 9.50 -8.87 13.60
C ASN A 540 9.41 -9.90 14.73
N TRP A 541 9.75 -11.15 14.41
CA TRP A 541 9.62 -12.29 15.31
C TRP A 541 10.99 -12.91 15.57
N THR A 542 11.42 -12.90 16.83
CA THR A 542 12.55 -13.70 17.31
C THR A 542 11.99 -14.98 17.92
N VAL A 543 12.23 -16.11 17.25
CA VAL A 543 11.87 -17.45 17.71
C VAL A 543 12.92 -17.90 18.73
N GLN A 544 12.51 -18.19 19.96
CA GLN A 544 13.44 -18.45 21.06
C GLN A 544 12.91 -19.48 22.05
N ASP A 545 13.82 -20.15 22.75
CA ASP A 545 13.47 -21.01 23.88
C ASP A 545 13.00 -20.13 25.07
N ILE A 546 11.91 -20.55 25.73
CA ILE A 546 11.34 -19.95 26.94
C ILE A 546 11.37 -21.00 28.05
N GLU A 547 12.06 -20.70 29.14
CA GLU A 547 12.22 -21.60 30.28
C GLU A 547 11.04 -21.55 31.27
N ASN A 548 10.84 -22.64 32.01
CA ASN A 548 9.85 -22.77 33.09
C ASN A 548 8.36 -22.55 32.70
N VAL A 549 7.99 -22.81 31.44
CA VAL A 549 6.61 -22.75 30.95
C VAL A 549 5.78 -23.88 31.58
N ASN A 550 4.70 -23.52 32.28
CA ASN A 550 3.87 -24.45 33.07
C ASN A 550 2.35 -24.13 32.95
N PRO A 551 1.73 -24.28 31.75
CA PRO A 551 0.34 -23.90 31.51
C PRO A 551 -0.69 -24.77 32.24
N ASP A 552 -0.37 -26.05 32.47
CA ASP A 552 -1.26 -26.99 33.16
C ASP A 552 -1.10 -26.95 34.69
N GLY A 553 -0.11 -26.21 35.20
CA GLY A 553 0.25 -26.15 36.62
C GLY A 553 0.91 -27.41 37.16
N LEU A 554 1.19 -28.42 36.33
CA LEU A 554 1.69 -29.73 36.76
C LEU A 554 3.21 -29.86 36.66
N HIS A 555 3.82 -29.34 35.60
CA HIS A 555 5.25 -29.54 35.35
C HIS A 555 5.86 -28.41 34.49
N PRO A 556 6.79 -27.60 35.04
CA PRO A 556 7.50 -26.60 34.26
C PRO A 556 8.44 -27.27 33.25
N ARG A 557 8.37 -26.83 32.00
CA ARG A 557 9.26 -27.28 30.92
C ARG A 557 9.70 -26.11 30.04
N ARG A 558 10.71 -26.35 29.20
CA ARG A 558 11.06 -25.40 28.15
C ARG A 558 10.06 -25.48 26.99
N ALA A 559 9.66 -24.35 26.46
CA ALA A 559 8.82 -24.23 25.28
C ALA A 559 9.47 -23.30 24.24
N ILE A 560 9.01 -23.32 23.00
CA ILE A 560 9.41 -22.35 21.98
C ILE A 560 8.39 -21.22 21.95
N GLY A 561 8.85 -19.99 22.15
CA GLY A 561 8.04 -18.77 22.11
C GLY A 561 8.52 -17.76 21.08
N ILE A 562 7.84 -16.61 21.03
CA ILE A 562 8.15 -15.51 20.12
C ILE A 562 8.36 -14.24 20.93
N ASN A 563 9.45 -13.51 20.68
CA ASN A 563 9.78 -12.23 21.33
C ASN A 563 9.74 -12.28 22.87
N GLY A 564 10.20 -13.39 23.46
CA GLY A 564 10.18 -13.61 24.92
C GLY A 564 8.83 -14.01 25.52
N GLN A 565 7.79 -14.22 24.69
CA GLN A 565 6.44 -14.54 25.15
C GLN A 565 6.05 -15.99 24.81
N TRP A 566 5.35 -16.63 25.74
CA TRP A 566 4.61 -17.87 25.53
C TRP A 566 3.28 -17.81 26.32
N PRO A 567 2.12 -18.12 25.72
CA PRO A 567 1.92 -18.47 24.32
C PRO A 567 2.31 -17.29 23.40
N PRO A 568 2.76 -17.56 22.16
CA PRO A 568 2.98 -16.49 21.20
C PRO A 568 1.73 -15.60 21.01
N PRO A 569 1.89 -14.31 20.69
CA PRO A 569 0.76 -13.43 20.45
C PRO A 569 0.03 -13.80 19.14
N PRO A 570 -1.31 -13.70 19.08
CA PRO A 570 -2.07 -13.92 17.86
C PRO A 570 -1.76 -12.85 16.80
N ILE A 571 -1.83 -13.23 15.52
CA ILE A 571 -1.92 -12.27 14.41
C ILE A 571 -3.39 -11.96 14.15
N SER A 572 -3.74 -10.69 14.02
CA SER A 572 -4.98 -10.23 13.40
C SER A 572 -4.67 -9.15 12.36
N VAL A 573 -5.27 -9.28 11.17
CA VAL A 573 -5.16 -8.37 10.02
C VAL A 573 -6.48 -8.35 9.23
N ASN A 574 -6.64 -7.41 8.30
CA ASN A 574 -7.76 -7.41 7.35
C ASN A 574 -7.38 -8.10 6.03
N SER A 575 -8.39 -8.54 5.28
CA SER A 575 -8.23 -9.19 3.96
C SER A 575 -7.57 -8.30 2.89
N THR A 576 -7.59 -6.98 3.08
CA THR A 576 -6.90 -5.97 2.27
C THR A 576 -5.46 -5.69 2.71
N ASP A 577 -5.06 -6.09 3.91
CA ASP A 577 -3.74 -5.78 4.45
C ASP A 577 -2.67 -6.66 3.82
N LYS A 578 -1.47 -6.11 3.66
CA LYS A 578 -0.29 -6.89 3.31
C LYS A 578 0.38 -7.37 4.60
N LEU A 579 0.51 -8.68 4.76
CA LEU A 579 1.14 -9.28 5.95
C LEU A 579 2.56 -9.76 5.63
N THR A 580 3.55 -9.14 6.26
CA THR A 580 4.96 -9.52 6.16
C THR A 580 5.51 -9.88 7.54
N VAL A 581 6.02 -11.10 7.71
CA VAL A 581 6.68 -11.55 8.94
C VAL A 581 8.18 -11.75 8.68
N ASN A 582 9.02 -11.14 9.50
CA ASN A 582 10.47 -11.38 9.51
C ASN A 582 10.83 -12.30 10.68
N VAL A 583 11.12 -13.56 10.36
CA VAL A 583 11.38 -14.64 11.31
C VAL A 583 12.88 -14.77 11.54
N THR A 584 13.35 -14.38 12.73
CA THR A 584 14.72 -14.55 13.21
C THR A 584 14.80 -15.80 14.09
N ASN A 585 15.67 -16.74 13.74
CA ASN A 585 15.89 -17.95 14.52
C ASN A 585 16.89 -17.70 15.65
N GLY A 586 16.38 -17.52 16.87
CA GLY A 586 17.15 -17.33 18.11
C GLY A 586 17.18 -18.54 19.04
N LEU A 587 16.89 -19.76 18.56
CA LEU A 587 16.86 -20.97 19.39
C LEU A 587 18.26 -21.31 19.95
N GLU A 588 18.37 -21.41 21.29
CA GLU A 588 19.65 -21.58 21.98
C GLU A 588 20.30 -22.93 21.66
N SER A 589 19.45 -23.93 21.41
CA SER A 589 19.83 -25.28 20.96
C SER A 589 20.56 -25.32 19.60
N ARG A 590 20.68 -24.18 18.91
CA ARG A 590 21.12 -24.05 17.51
C ARG A 590 20.28 -24.89 16.53
N ALA A 591 19.07 -25.27 16.93
CA ALA A 591 18.12 -25.91 16.04
C ALA A 591 17.74 -24.96 14.90
N HIS A 592 17.39 -25.54 13.76
CA HIS A 592 16.82 -24.80 12.64
C HIS A 592 15.32 -24.62 12.86
N THR A 593 14.66 -23.76 12.08
CA THR A 593 13.20 -23.58 12.15
C THR A 593 12.64 -23.25 10.77
N THR A 594 11.35 -23.41 10.59
CA THR A 594 10.59 -22.72 9.54
C THR A 594 9.37 -22.04 10.16
N LEU A 595 8.57 -21.35 9.35
CA LEU A 595 7.25 -20.86 9.69
C LEU A 595 6.33 -21.18 8.52
N HIS A 596 5.31 -21.99 8.76
CA HIS A 596 4.19 -22.25 7.86
C HIS A 596 2.96 -21.47 8.32
N SER A 597 2.16 -20.99 7.37
CA SER A 597 0.88 -20.33 7.63
C SER A 597 -0.25 -21.20 7.10
N HIS A 598 -0.85 -21.96 8.00
CA HIS A 598 -1.81 -23.03 7.70
C HIS A 598 -3.04 -22.49 6.97
N GLY A 599 -3.33 -23.07 5.80
CA GLY A 599 -4.49 -22.71 4.97
C GLY A 599 -4.33 -21.44 4.11
N ILE A 600 -3.18 -20.77 4.17
CA ILE A 600 -2.83 -19.67 3.26
C ILE A 600 -2.40 -20.25 1.91
N PHE A 601 -2.86 -19.64 0.80
CA PHE A 601 -2.68 -20.20 -0.53
C PHE A 601 -1.29 -19.98 -1.13
N PHE A 602 -0.53 -18.97 -0.69
CA PHE A 602 0.79 -18.63 -1.22
C PHE A 602 0.85 -18.63 -2.76
N ASN A 603 -0.20 -18.13 -3.42
CA ASN A 603 -0.29 -18.06 -4.88
C ASN A 603 0.91 -17.30 -5.45
N ARG A 604 1.61 -17.89 -6.44
CA ARG A 604 2.88 -17.38 -7.01
C ARG A 604 4.04 -17.21 -6.00
N THR A 605 3.83 -17.48 -4.72
CA THR A 605 4.79 -17.31 -3.61
C THR A 605 4.98 -18.61 -2.80
N ASN A 606 4.75 -19.78 -3.39
CA ASN A 606 4.92 -21.11 -2.78
C ASN A 606 6.26 -21.28 -2.01
N PHE A 607 7.33 -20.57 -2.36
CA PHE A 607 8.59 -20.53 -1.62
C PHE A 607 8.54 -19.87 -0.22
N PHE A 608 7.43 -19.20 0.14
CA PHE A 608 7.15 -18.68 1.49
C PHE A 608 6.23 -19.57 2.32
N ASP A 609 5.74 -20.69 1.77
CA ASP A 609 4.86 -21.64 2.47
C ASP A 609 5.51 -22.27 3.71
N GLY A 610 6.84 -22.38 3.78
CA GLY A 610 7.55 -22.79 4.99
C GLY A 610 7.62 -24.29 5.26
N ALA A 611 7.02 -25.16 4.44
CA ALA A 611 7.22 -26.60 4.54
C ALA A 611 8.69 -27.00 4.32
N SER A 612 9.33 -27.51 5.37
CA SER A 612 10.77 -27.83 5.39
C SER A 612 11.13 -28.91 4.37
N MET A 613 12.12 -28.63 3.52
CA MET A 613 12.57 -29.48 2.41
C MET A 613 11.49 -29.74 1.34
N ILE A 614 10.38 -29.02 1.36
CA ILE A 614 9.38 -29.01 0.27
C ILE A 614 9.53 -27.71 -0.51
N THR A 615 9.33 -26.58 0.16
CA THR A 615 9.31 -25.24 -0.47
C THR A 615 10.58 -24.44 -0.19
N GLN A 616 11.24 -24.71 0.94
CA GLN A 616 12.50 -24.09 1.33
C GLN A 616 13.37 -25.01 2.19
N CYS A 617 14.66 -24.67 2.30
CA CYS A 617 15.51 -25.20 3.37
C CYS A 617 15.17 -24.51 4.71
N PRO A 618 15.47 -25.14 5.86
CA PRO A 618 15.25 -24.55 7.18
C PRO A 618 16.04 -23.25 7.39
N ILE A 619 15.52 -22.32 8.18
CA ILE A 619 16.23 -21.11 8.60
C ILE A 619 17.34 -21.51 9.60
N PRO A 620 18.64 -21.28 9.30
CA PRO A 620 19.74 -21.61 10.21
C PRO A 620 19.66 -20.81 11.53
N ALA A 621 20.32 -21.30 12.58
CA ALA A 621 20.38 -20.58 13.85
C ALA A 621 21.13 -19.24 13.69
N GLY A 622 20.58 -18.17 14.25
CA GLY A 622 21.09 -16.80 14.12
C GLY A 622 20.76 -16.10 12.79
N TRP A 623 20.02 -16.75 11.88
CA TRP A 623 19.60 -16.16 10.61
C TRP A 623 18.15 -15.64 10.67
N SER A 624 17.86 -14.65 9.84
CA SER A 624 16.52 -14.10 9.65
C SER A 624 15.99 -14.38 8.24
N MET A 625 14.68 -14.56 8.12
CA MET A 625 13.99 -14.71 6.85
C MET A 625 12.73 -13.85 6.84
N LYS A 626 12.62 -12.98 5.83
CA LYS A 626 11.40 -12.23 5.53
C LYS A 626 10.47 -13.10 4.67
N GLN A 627 9.24 -13.30 5.13
CA GLN A 627 8.16 -13.98 4.42
C GLN A 627 6.99 -13.00 4.23
N ASP A 628 6.48 -12.90 3.01
CA ASP A 628 5.19 -12.25 2.75
C ASP A 628 4.10 -13.33 2.76
N ILE A 629 3.21 -13.27 3.75
CA ILE A 629 2.18 -14.29 4.01
C ILE A 629 0.88 -13.95 3.24
N LEU A 630 0.43 -12.69 3.31
CA LEU A 630 -0.83 -12.24 2.70
C LEU A 630 -0.58 -11.04 1.78
N ASN A 631 -1.25 -11.02 0.61
CA ASN A 631 -1.21 -9.92 -0.37
C ASN A 631 0.22 -9.47 -0.75
N SER A 632 1.13 -10.42 -1.04
CA SER A 632 2.48 -10.10 -1.55
C SER A 632 2.42 -9.45 -2.93
N ASP A 633 3.32 -8.49 -3.21
CA ASP A 633 3.42 -7.82 -4.52
C ASP A 633 3.74 -8.80 -5.66
N LEU A 634 4.28 -9.98 -5.33
CA LEU A 634 4.58 -11.07 -6.27
C LEU A 634 3.33 -11.90 -6.64
N SER A 635 2.21 -11.69 -5.96
CA SER A 635 0.91 -12.33 -6.16
C SER A 635 -0.16 -11.29 -6.55
N PRO A 636 -0.20 -10.83 -7.80
CA PRO A 636 -1.28 -9.96 -8.27
C PRO A 636 -2.66 -10.62 -8.04
N ASN A 637 -3.56 -9.91 -7.36
CA ASN A 637 -4.80 -10.43 -6.76
C ASN A 637 -5.92 -10.83 -7.75
N GLU A 638 -5.60 -11.05 -9.02
CA GLU A 638 -6.57 -11.17 -10.11
C GLU A 638 -7.22 -12.57 -10.24
N THR A 639 -6.60 -13.63 -9.70
CA THR A 639 -7.04 -15.02 -9.95
C THR A 639 -7.76 -15.68 -8.77
N TYR A 640 -7.27 -15.51 -7.53
CA TYR A 640 -7.80 -16.23 -6.35
C TYR A 640 -8.71 -15.39 -5.45
N GLY A 641 -8.68 -14.06 -5.61
CA GLY A 641 -9.32 -13.12 -4.70
C GLY A 641 -8.61 -13.02 -3.34
N GLN A 642 -9.15 -12.20 -2.46
CA GLN A 642 -8.66 -12.07 -1.09
C GLN A 642 -9.05 -13.30 -0.25
N GLN A 643 -8.19 -13.68 0.71
CA GLN A 643 -8.54 -14.63 1.76
C GLN A 643 -9.01 -13.89 3.02
N TRP A 644 -9.95 -14.48 3.75
CA TRP A 644 -10.38 -14.08 5.09
C TRP A 644 -10.77 -15.33 5.89
N GLY A 645 -10.97 -15.17 7.21
CA GLY A 645 -11.40 -16.21 8.12
C GLY A 645 -10.33 -16.65 9.13
N THR A 646 -10.48 -17.88 9.64
CA THR A 646 -9.66 -18.40 10.74
C THR A 646 -8.55 -19.35 10.28
N TYR A 647 -7.32 -18.92 10.51
CA TYR A 647 -6.09 -19.64 10.21
C TYR A 647 -5.18 -19.70 11.44
N TRP A 648 -4.00 -20.29 11.29
CA TRP A 648 -2.96 -20.32 12.32
C TRP A 648 -1.58 -20.47 11.66
N ALA A 649 -0.52 -20.13 12.38
CA ALA A 649 0.84 -20.23 11.88
C ALA A 649 1.72 -20.99 12.88
N HIS A 650 2.58 -21.88 12.39
CA HIS A 650 3.37 -22.78 13.22
C HIS A 650 4.70 -23.19 12.55
N SER A 651 5.64 -23.73 13.33
CA SER A 651 6.84 -24.34 12.73
C SER A 651 6.47 -25.60 11.94
N HIS A 652 7.08 -25.76 10.77
CA HIS A 652 7.02 -26.97 9.94
C HIS A 652 8.41 -27.64 9.85
N TYR A 653 9.19 -27.54 10.94
CA TYR A 653 10.49 -28.17 11.09
C TYR A 653 10.47 -29.16 12.27
N ARG A 654 10.05 -30.42 11.97
CA ARG A 654 9.76 -31.46 12.98
C ARG A 654 8.66 -30.96 13.94
N GLY A 655 8.38 -31.67 15.04
CA GLY A 655 7.42 -31.24 16.07
C GLY A 655 7.82 -30.03 16.93
N GLN A 656 8.41 -28.99 16.34
CA GLN A 656 8.67 -27.72 17.04
C GLN A 656 7.38 -26.97 17.41
N TYR A 657 6.30 -27.16 16.67
CA TYR A 657 5.02 -26.56 17.04
C TYR A 657 4.43 -27.22 18.30
N VAL A 658 4.60 -28.54 18.44
CA VAL A 658 4.26 -29.31 19.66
C VAL A 658 5.03 -28.78 20.88
N ASP A 659 6.28 -28.35 20.66
CA ASP A 659 7.11 -27.72 21.68
C ASP A 659 6.79 -26.22 21.92
N GLY A 660 5.85 -25.62 21.18
CA GLY A 660 5.27 -24.31 21.48
C GLY A 660 5.21 -23.30 20.34
N PHE A 661 5.92 -23.53 19.22
CA PHE A 661 5.94 -22.57 18.10
C PHE A 661 4.67 -22.68 17.23
N ARG A 662 3.55 -22.17 17.75
CA ARG A 662 2.22 -22.10 17.13
C ARG A 662 1.45 -20.86 17.60
N THR A 663 0.70 -20.20 16.73
CA THR A 663 -0.14 -19.02 17.06
C THR A 663 -1.36 -18.88 16.15
N PRO A 664 -2.50 -18.30 16.61
CA PRO A 664 -3.62 -17.98 15.73
C PRO A 664 -3.25 -16.92 14.67
N LEU A 665 -3.88 -17.03 13.50
CA LEU A 665 -3.83 -16.06 12.41
C LEU A 665 -5.27 -15.76 11.98
N VAL A 666 -5.81 -14.62 12.40
CA VAL A 666 -7.15 -14.17 12.03
C VAL A 666 -7.04 -13.15 10.90
N ILE A 667 -7.83 -13.35 9.85
CA ILE A 667 -7.95 -12.40 8.75
C ILE A 667 -9.41 -11.95 8.68
N HIS A 668 -9.70 -10.71 9.07
CA HIS A 668 -11.05 -10.14 9.04
C HIS A 668 -11.44 -9.78 7.60
N ASN A 669 -12.71 -9.95 7.23
CA ASN A 669 -13.16 -9.53 5.90
C ASN A 669 -13.36 -8.00 5.85
N ALA A 670 -12.52 -7.30 5.09
CA ALA A 670 -12.60 -5.85 4.91
C ALA A 670 -13.90 -5.38 4.25
N ASP A 671 -14.50 -6.23 3.40
CA ASP A 671 -15.78 -5.95 2.73
C ASP A 671 -17.00 -6.22 3.64
N GLY A 672 -16.77 -6.74 4.85
CA GLY A 672 -17.80 -7.07 5.85
C GLY A 672 -17.96 -8.57 6.08
N GLU A 673 -18.07 -8.96 7.36
CA GLU A 673 -18.24 -10.35 7.78
C GLU A 673 -19.62 -10.91 7.37
N ALA A 674 -19.67 -12.20 7.02
CA ALA A 674 -20.88 -12.83 6.49
C ALA A 674 -22.05 -12.92 7.48
N TYR A 675 -21.76 -12.79 8.78
CA TYR A 675 -22.74 -12.79 9.87
C TYR A 675 -22.44 -11.66 10.86
N ALA A 676 -23.49 -11.05 11.40
CA ALA A 676 -23.37 -10.04 12.45
C ALA A 676 -23.04 -10.68 13.81
N TYR A 677 -22.09 -10.06 14.52
CA TYR A 677 -21.72 -10.36 15.91
C TYR A 677 -21.22 -9.08 16.58
N ASP A 678 -21.25 -9.05 17.91
CA ASP A 678 -20.84 -7.90 18.73
C ASP A 678 -19.35 -7.93 19.12
N ASP A 679 -18.74 -9.12 19.20
CA ASP A 679 -17.34 -9.32 19.58
C ASP A 679 -16.78 -10.68 19.11
N ASP A 680 -15.44 -10.81 19.06
CA ASP A 680 -14.73 -11.91 18.38
C ASP A 680 -13.57 -12.46 19.24
N TYR A 681 -13.56 -13.77 19.47
CA TYR A 681 -12.58 -14.46 20.30
C TYR A 681 -12.07 -15.75 19.64
N VAL A 682 -10.78 -16.04 19.80
CA VAL A 682 -10.23 -17.36 19.46
C VAL A 682 -10.30 -18.25 20.69
N VAL A 683 -10.70 -19.50 20.47
CA VAL A 683 -10.60 -20.61 21.44
C VAL A 683 -9.49 -21.53 20.93
N THR A 684 -8.33 -21.47 21.56
CA THR A 684 -7.21 -22.35 21.20
C THR A 684 -7.24 -23.61 22.06
N LEU A 685 -7.35 -24.76 21.40
CA LEU A 685 -7.27 -26.10 21.99
C LEU A 685 -5.93 -26.75 21.62
N GLY A 686 -5.36 -27.54 22.52
CA GLY A 686 -4.11 -28.25 22.27
C GLY A 686 -3.85 -29.36 23.29
N ASP A 687 -3.02 -30.32 22.92
CA ASP A 687 -2.38 -31.23 23.86
C ASP A 687 -1.07 -30.64 24.43
N TRP A 688 -0.63 -31.18 25.57
CA TRP A 688 0.57 -30.75 26.28
C TRP A 688 1.39 -31.93 26.82
N TYR A 689 2.69 -31.87 26.54
CA TYR A 689 3.66 -32.89 26.90
C TYR A 689 4.69 -32.31 27.86
N HIS A 690 5.01 -33.00 28.95
CA HIS A 690 6.02 -32.54 29.92
C HIS A 690 7.48 -32.73 29.45
N GLN A 691 7.68 -33.45 28.35
CA GLN A 691 8.98 -33.64 27.70
C GLN A 691 8.91 -33.15 26.26
N SER A 692 10.03 -32.68 25.71
CA SER A 692 10.02 -32.15 24.33
C SER A 692 9.73 -33.22 23.29
N HIS A 693 9.11 -32.82 22.17
CA HIS A 693 8.80 -33.72 21.06
C HIS A 693 10.06 -34.47 20.60
N ALA A 694 11.17 -33.74 20.41
CA ALA A 694 12.45 -34.32 20.00
C ALA A 694 13.06 -35.32 21.01
N HIS A 695 12.68 -35.24 22.30
CA HIS A 695 13.05 -36.24 23.30
C HIS A 695 12.14 -37.47 23.20
N LEU A 696 10.82 -37.28 23.28
CA LEU A 696 9.81 -38.36 23.23
C LEU A 696 9.96 -39.21 21.96
N ASN A 697 10.17 -38.56 20.81
CA ASN A 697 10.43 -39.22 19.54
C ASN A 697 11.60 -40.22 19.63
N LYS A 698 12.70 -39.83 20.28
CA LYS A 698 13.92 -40.64 20.40
C LYS A 698 13.91 -41.67 21.54
N THR A 699 13.06 -41.51 22.55
CA THR A 699 13.09 -42.35 23.76
C THR A 699 11.85 -43.23 23.95
N LYS A 700 10.76 -42.96 23.23
CA LYS A 700 9.48 -43.69 23.38
C LYS A 700 8.81 -44.06 22.06
N PHE A 701 8.82 -43.17 21.07
CA PHE A 701 8.05 -43.36 19.84
C PHE A 701 8.84 -44.15 18.78
N MET A 702 9.84 -43.55 18.13
CA MET A 702 10.64 -44.20 17.09
C MET A 702 11.78 -45.05 17.68
N VAL A 703 11.42 -46.04 18.48
CA VAL A 703 12.32 -46.98 19.16
C VAL A 703 11.87 -48.44 18.96
N SER A 704 12.81 -49.38 18.89
CA SER A 704 12.49 -50.80 18.62
C SER A 704 11.77 -51.52 19.77
N THR A 705 11.61 -50.85 20.91
CA THR A 705 10.75 -51.29 22.03
C THR A 705 9.31 -50.84 21.89
N ASN A 706 8.97 -50.04 20.86
CA ASN A 706 7.62 -49.67 20.47
C ASN A 706 7.29 -50.24 19.08
N PRO A 707 7.12 -51.56 18.93
CA PRO A 707 6.85 -52.20 17.64
C PRO A 707 5.38 -52.13 17.20
N GLY A 708 4.46 -51.66 18.06
CA GLY A 708 3.10 -51.32 17.64
C GLY A 708 3.13 -50.02 16.85
N GLY A 709 3.86 -49.03 17.36
CA GLY A 709 3.88 -47.67 16.82
C GLY A 709 3.14 -46.68 17.72
N ASP A 710 2.69 -47.14 18.89
CA ASP A 710 1.89 -46.48 19.91
C ASP A 710 2.31 -45.02 20.12
N GLU A 711 1.39 -44.06 20.00
CA GLU A 711 1.76 -42.65 20.12
C GLU A 711 2.07 -42.26 21.57
N PRO A 712 3.03 -41.33 21.81
CA PRO A 712 3.20 -40.74 23.11
C PRO A 712 1.91 -40.06 23.57
N VAL A 713 1.34 -40.54 24.67
CA VAL A 713 0.14 -39.95 25.28
C VAL A 713 0.50 -38.66 26.04
N PRO A 714 -0.21 -37.53 25.82
CA PRO A 714 0.03 -36.26 26.50
C PRO A 714 -0.18 -36.35 28.01
N LYS A 715 0.22 -35.30 28.74
CA LYS A 715 0.09 -35.21 30.20
C LYS A 715 -1.00 -34.26 30.66
N SER A 716 -1.39 -33.33 29.81
CA SER A 716 -2.58 -32.51 29.99
C SER A 716 -3.10 -32.05 28.63
N HIS A 717 -4.32 -31.53 28.62
CA HIS A 717 -4.88 -30.76 27.52
C HIS A 717 -4.92 -29.28 27.93
N LEU A 718 -4.86 -28.40 26.94
CA LEU A 718 -4.87 -26.95 27.10
C LEU A 718 -6.06 -26.34 26.37
N MET A 719 -6.76 -25.45 27.07
CA MET A 719 -7.74 -24.52 26.53
C MET A 719 -7.39 -23.12 27.02
N TYR A 720 -7.24 -22.17 26.09
CA TYR A 720 -6.96 -20.76 26.36
C TYR A 720 -7.55 -19.88 25.26
N PHE A 721 -7.67 -18.58 25.54
CA PHE A 721 -8.44 -17.66 24.71
C PHE A 721 -7.61 -16.47 24.22
N GLN A 722 -8.01 -15.92 23.08
CA GLN A 722 -7.52 -14.64 22.58
C GLN A 722 -8.70 -13.72 22.28
N HIS A 723 -8.55 -12.43 22.59
CA HIS A 723 -9.45 -11.40 22.08
C HIS A 723 -8.91 -10.90 20.75
N VAL A 724 -9.74 -10.95 19.70
CA VAL A 724 -9.36 -10.60 18.31
C VAL A 724 -10.37 -9.64 17.68
N PRO A 725 -10.60 -8.45 18.28
CA PRO A 725 -11.58 -7.50 17.76
C PRO A 725 -11.14 -6.97 16.39
N ALA A 726 -12.06 -6.93 15.42
CA ALA A 726 -11.78 -6.45 14.06
C ALA A 726 -11.20 -5.01 13.99
N ASN A 727 -11.45 -4.20 15.03
CA ASN A 727 -10.96 -2.83 15.16
C ASN A 727 -10.17 -2.63 16.47
N GLY A 728 -9.22 -3.50 16.79
CA GLY A 728 -8.36 -3.35 17.97
C GLY A 728 -7.12 -4.23 17.97
N GLU A 729 -6.32 -4.13 19.04
CA GLU A 729 -5.12 -4.96 19.23
C GLU A 729 -5.50 -6.37 19.69
N ALA A 730 -5.09 -7.38 18.93
CA ALA A 730 -5.29 -8.78 19.27
C ALA A 730 -4.33 -9.23 20.39
N LYS A 731 -4.85 -9.96 21.39
CA LYS A 731 -4.07 -10.36 22.58
C LYS A 731 -4.53 -11.69 23.18
N ASN A 732 -3.59 -12.38 23.82
CA ASN A 732 -3.90 -13.51 24.70
C ASN A 732 -4.67 -13.00 25.94
N LEU A 733 -5.66 -13.78 26.40
CA LEU A 733 -6.29 -13.59 27.71
C LEU A 733 -5.54 -14.41 28.78
N ASP A 734 -5.69 -14.01 30.04
CA ASP A 734 -5.00 -14.64 31.16
C ASP A 734 -5.59 -16.02 31.50
N GLY A 735 -4.69 -16.92 31.91
CA GLY A 735 -5.03 -18.25 32.43
C GLY A 735 -5.14 -19.35 31.37
N PHE A 736 -5.22 -20.58 31.87
CA PHE A 736 -5.40 -21.81 31.08
C PHE A 736 -6.42 -22.71 31.79
N ASN A 737 -7.14 -23.51 31.02
CA ASN A 737 -8.05 -24.54 31.53
C ASN A 737 -9.06 -23.93 32.54
N GLU A 738 -9.14 -24.50 33.74
CA GLU A 738 -10.06 -24.09 34.81
C GLU A 738 -9.83 -22.63 35.26
N ASN A 739 -8.63 -22.08 35.03
CA ASN A 739 -8.25 -20.70 35.34
C ASN A 739 -8.46 -19.72 34.17
N ALA A 740 -8.67 -20.20 32.93
CA ALA A 740 -9.00 -19.33 31.81
C ALA A 740 -10.47 -18.87 31.93
N THR A 741 -10.75 -17.64 31.50
CA THR A 741 -12.10 -17.06 31.51
C THR A 741 -12.41 -16.34 30.20
N LEU A 742 -13.58 -16.63 29.63
CA LEU A 742 -14.12 -15.98 28.44
C LEU A 742 -15.26 -15.02 28.85
N PRO A 743 -15.11 -13.70 28.70
CA PRO A 743 -16.09 -12.72 29.18
C PRO A 743 -17.27 -12.54 28.20
N PHE A 744 -18.50 -12.73 28.68
CA PHE A 744 -19.74 -12.52 27.95
C PHE A 744 -20.58 -11.41 28.60
N GLN A 745 -21.28 -10.63 27.78
CA GLN A 745 -22.24 -9.62 28.22
C GLN A 745 -23.67 -10.06 27.82
N PRO A 746 -24.69 -9.87 28.68
CA PRO A 746 -26.04 -10.32 28.39
C PRO A 746 -26.61 -9.81 27.06
N GLY A 747 -27.24 -10.70 26.31
CA GLY A 747 -27.94 -10.40 25.04
C GLY A 747 -27.05 -10.07 23.83
N LYS A 748 -25.71 -10.08 23.97
CA LYS A 748 -24.78 -9.94 22.83
C LYS A 748 -24.57 -11.27 22.09
N THR A 749 -24.12 -11.19 20.84
CA THR A 749 -23.76 -12.36 20.03
C THR A 749 -22.26 -12.38 19.79
N TYR A 750 -21.61 -13.49 20.13
CA TYR A 750 -20.16 -13.66 20.05
C TYR A 750 -19.79 -14.60 18.90
N ARG A 751 -18.73 -14.26 18.16
CA ARG A 751 -18.03 -15.21 17.29
C ARG A 751 -16.92 -15.88 18.09
N LEU A 752 -16.93 -17.21 18.14
CA LEU A 752 -15.86 -18.01 18.73
C LEU A 752 -15.16 -18.81 17.63
N ARG A 753 -13.88 -18.52 17.41
CA ARG A 753 -13.01 -19.16 16.43
C ARG A 753 -12.25 -20.30 17.09
N ILE A 754 -12.78 -21.51 17.00
CA ILE A 754 -12.21 -22.70 17.64
C ILE A 754 -11.09 -23.23 16.74
N ILE A 755 -9.88 -23.39 17.30
CA ILE A 755 -8.70 -23.90 16.59
C ILE A 755 -8.12 -25.06 17.41
N ASN A 756 -7.95 -26.22 16.80
CA ASN A 756 -7.21 -27.32 17.43
C ASN A 756 -5.76 -27.34 16.91
N MET A 757 -4.81 -26.96 17.76
CA MET A 757 -3.38 -26.93 17.43
C MET A 757 -2.59 -28.12 18.00
N SER A 758 -3.26 -29.22 18.35
CA SER A 758 -2.67 -30.42 18.97
C SER A 758 -1.69 -31.16 18.06
N ALA A 759 -0.80 -31.94 18.70
CA ALA A 759 0.05 -32.92 18.05
C ALA A 759 -0.68 -34.23 17.72
N LEU A 760 -1.68 -34.60 18.54
CA LEU A 760 -2.45 -35.84 18.44
C LEU A 760 -3.96 -35.63 18.71
N ALA A 761 -4.29 -34.95 19.83
CA ALA A 761 -5.66 -34.94 20.35
C ALA A 761 -6.71 -34.35 19.39
N MET A 762 -7.83 -35.06 19.21
CA MET A 762 -9.09 -34.49 18.74
C MET A 762 -9.93 -34.03 19.94
N PHE A 763 -10.69 -32.94 19.80
CA PHE A 763 -11.59 -32.46 20.85
C PHE A 763 -13.06 -32.39 20.40
N HIS A 764 -13.96 -32.59 21.36
CA HIS A 764 -15.36 -32.21 21.29
C HIS A 764 -15.59 -30.98 22.19
N PHE A 765 -15.94 -29.85 21.57
CA PHE A 765 -16.13 -28.57 22.23
C PHE A 765 -17.62 -28.25 22.42
N TRP A 766 -18.03 -27.84 23.62
CA TRP A 766 -19.35 -27.27 23.86
C TRP A 766 -19.37 -26.28 25.05
N ILE A 767 -20.47 -25.56 25.17
CA ILE A 767 -20.70 -24.58 26.23
C ILE A 767 -22.01 -24.93 26.95
N GLU A 768 -21.97 -25.09 28.27
CA GLU A 768 -23.18 -25.36 29.04
C GLU A 768 -24.19 -24.21 28.89
N GLY A 769 -25.46 -24.56 28.64
CA GLY A 769 -26.57 -23.60 28.65
C GLY A 769 -26.59 -22.61 27.47
N HIS A 770 -25.82 -22.83 26.42
CA HIS A 770 -25.77 -22.00 25.21
C HIS A 770 -25.92 -22.84 23.95
N ASP A 771 -26.64 -22.31 22.96
CA ASP A 771 -26.72 -22.88 21.62
C ASP A 771 -25.55 -22.38 20.76
N MET A 772 -25.03 -23.25 19.89
CA MET A 772 -23.94 -22.91 18.96
C MET A 772 -24.37 -23.13 17.51
N LYS A 773 -23.85 -22.31 16.59
CA LYS A 773 -24.06 -22.47 15.14
C LYS A 773 -22.76 -22.34 14.40
N ILE A 774 -22.34 -23.36 13.67
CA ILE A 774 -21.16 -23.32 12.78
C ILE A 774 -21.44 -22.33 11.65
N ILE A 775 -20.53 -21.40 11.43
CA ILE A 775 -20.60 -20.38 10.36
C ILE A 775 -19.39 -20.37 9.43
N GLU A 776 -18.27 -20.98 9.82
CA GLU A 776 -17.04 -21.07 9.01
C GLU A 776 -16.33 -22.39 9.32
N VAL A 777 -15.73 -23.01 8.29
CA VAL A 777 -14.76 -24.10 8.45
C VAL A 777 -13.50 -23.81 7.65
N ASP A 778 -12.33 -23.89 8.27
CA ASP A 778 -11.00 -23.67 7.65
C ASP A 778 -10.91 -22.45 6.69
N GLY A 779 -11.50 -21.32 7.09
CA GLY A 779 -11.55 -20.08 6.26
C GLY A 779 -12.55 -20.12 5.11
N VAL A 780 -13.59 -20.97 5.18
CA VAL A 780 -14.72 -20.99 4.25
C VAL A 780 -16.02 -20.72 5.02
N ASP A 781 -16.66 -19.59 4.73
CA ASP A 781 -17.99 -19.29 5.27
C ASP A 781 -19.03 -20.30 4.77
N VAL A 782 -19.85 -20.80 5.69
CA VAL A 782 -20.94 -21.76 5.45
C VAL A 782 -22.28 -21.22 5.94
N GLN A 783 -23.38 -21.81 5.45
CA GLN A 783 -24.72 -21.58 6.00
C GLN A 783 -24.76 -21.99 7.47
N ALA A 784 -25.31 -21.11 8.32
CA ALA A 784 -25.33 -21.29 9.77
C ALA A 784 -25.97 -22.62 10.19
N PHE A 785 -25.14 -23.56 10.64
CA PHE A 785 -25.55 -24.92 10.94
C PHE A 785 -25.60 -25.15 12.47
N PRO A 786 -26.77 -25.39 13.07
CA PRO A 786 -26.91 -25.56 14.52
C PRO A 786 -26.25 -26.86 14.99
N VAL A 787 -25.52 -26.80 16.10
CA VAL A 787 -24.83 -27.96 16.70
C VAL A 787 -24.92 -27.97 18.21
N ASP A 788 -24.98 -29.17 18.78
CA ASP A 788 -24.92 -29.37 20.24
C ASP A 788 -23.47 -29.33 20.77
N PHE A 789 -22.51 -29.75 19.94
CA PHE A 789 -21.07 -29.72 20.19
C PHE A 789 -20.31 -29.65 18.84
N VAL A 790 -19.04 -29.26 18.87
CA VAL A 790 -18.14 -29.22 17.70
C VAL A 790 -17.03 -30.26 17.87
N SER A 791 -17.00 -31.29 17.03
CA SER A 791 -15.81 -32.15 16.87
C SER A 791 -14.77 -31.43 16.02
N ILE A 792 -13.53 -31.37 16.49
CA ILE A 792 -12.44 -30.65 15.82
C ILE A 792 -11.13 -31.44 15.92
N ALA A 793 -10.71 -32.04 14.81
CA ALA A 793 -9.46 -32.78 14.71
C ALA A 793 -8.25 -31.81 14.64
N ALA A 794 -7.03 -32.31 14.82
CA ALA A 794 -5.82 -31.48 14.76
C ALA A 794 -5.75 -30.67 13.44
N ALA A 795 -5.32 -29.41 13.56
CA ALA A 795 -5.22 -28.38 12.51
C ALA A 795 -6.53 -27.88 11.88
N GLN A 796 -7.68 -28.41 12.25
CA GLN A 796 -8.97 -27.87 11.83
C GLN A 796 -9.32 -26.57 12.57
N ARG A 797 -10.11 -25.72 11.91
CA ARG A 797 -10.70 -24.50 12.48
C ARG A 797 -12.19 -24.46 12.20
N VAL A 798 -12.96 -24.05 13.20
CA VAL A 798 -14.42 -23.89 13.10
C VAL A 798 -14.80 -22.59 13.80
N SER A 799 -15.41 -21.64 13.08
CA SER A 799 -16.07 -20.50 13.75
C SER A 799 -17.51 -20.86 14.10
N VAL A 800 -17.91 -20.60 15.33
CA VAL A 800 -19.31 -20.68 15.77
C VAL A 800 -19.84 -19.33 16.22
N LEU A 801 -21.14 -19.08 16.02
CA LEU A 801 -21.88 -18.03 16.70
C LEU A 801 -22.49 -18.57 17.98
N VAL A 802 -22.36 -17.80 19.07
CA VAL A 802 -22.95 -18.07 20.38
C VAL A 802 -23.70 -16.83 20.83
N HIS A 803 -25.02 -16.95 21.05
CA HIS A 803 -25.82 -15.85 21.58
C HIS A 803 -25.81 -15.90 23.11
N ALA A 804 -25.40 -14.80 23.74
CA ALA A 804 -25.35 -14.64 25.17
C ALA A 804 -26.78 -14.53 25.74
N ARG A 805 -27.01 -15.20 26.87
CA ARG A 805 -28.30 -15.22 27.57
C ARG A 805 -28.66 -13.81 28.04
N ALA A 806 -29.96 -13.52 28.13
CA ALA A 806 -30.44 -12.21 28.61
C ALA A 806 -30.25 -11.99 30.13
N SER A 807 -30.00 -13.07 30.88
CA SER A 807 -29.79 -13.08 32.34
C SER A 807 -28.31 -13.25 32.69
N ASP A 808 -27.76 -12.42 33.58
CA ASP A 808 -26.40 -12.52 34.13
C ASP A 808 -26.34 -13.30 35.47
N ASP A 809 -27.40 -14.04 35.82
CA ASP A 809 -27.54 -14.74 37.11
C ASP A 809 -26.48 -15.82 37.37
N SER A 810 -25.80 -16.31 36.33
CA SER A 810 -24.89 -17.46 36.44
C SER A 810 -23.77 -17.45 35.40
N ASN A 811 -22.61 -17.94 35.80
CA ASN A 811 -21.51 -18.32 34.92
C ASN A 811 -21.70 -19.75 34.42
N TRP A 812 -20.99 -20.14 33.35
CA TRP A 812 -21.19 -21.42 32.67
C TRP A 812 -19.87 -22.10 32.37
N LYS A 813 -19.87 -23.43 32.27
CA LYS A 813 -18.66 -24.16 31.88
C LYS A 813 -18.55 -24.25 30.37
N ILE A 814 -17.34 -23.99 29.90
CA ILE A 814 -16.86 -24.35 28.57
C ILE A 814 -16.16 -25.70 28.72
N HIS A 815 -16.42 -26.63 27.80
CA HIS A 815 -15.86 -27.96 27.78
C HIS A 815 -15.07 -28.20 26.49
N ALA A 816 -13.92 -28.85 26.64
CA ALA A 816 -13.16 -29.46 25.57
C ALA A 816 -12.80 -30.89 26.01
N ALA A 817 -13.58 -31.88 25.56
CA ALA A 817 -13.33 -33.28 25.83
C ALA A 817 -12.45 -33.88 24.74
N ALA A 818 -11.26 -34.36 25.10
CA ALA A 818 -10.41 -35.13 24.20
C ALA A 818 -11.09 -36.47 23.89
N ASP A 819 -11.08 -36.85 22.61
CA ASP A 819 -11.61 -38.14 22.17
C ASP A 819 -10.72 -39.29 22.69
N PRO A 820 -11.25 -40.24 23.48
CA PRO A 820 -10.48 -41.37 23.99
C PRO A 820 -9.96 -42.31 22.88
N ASP A 821 -10.62 -42.39 21.71
CA ASP A 821 -10.25 -43.29 20.62
C ASP A 821 -8.95 -42.84 19.90
N MET A 822 -8.37 -41.71 20.31
CA MET A 822 -7.08 -41.19 19.82
C MET A 822 -5.86 -41.65 20.65
N TYR A 823 -6.01 -42.60 21.59
CA TYR A 823 -4.93 -43.06 22.47
C TYR A 823 -4.96 -44.58 22.71
N ASP A 824 -3.83 -45.27 22.53
CA ASP A 824 -3.70 -46.71 22.77
C ASP A 824 -3.91 -47.11 24.25
N ASP A 825 -3.45 -46.26 25.17
CA ASP A 825 -3.64 -46.39 26.62
C ASP A 825 -3.97 -45.01 27.21
N ILE A 826 -4.90 -44.97 28.17
CA ILE A 826 -5.33 -43.73 28.81
C ILE A 826 -4.89 -43.75 30.28
N PRO A 827 -3.78 -43.07 30.64
CA PRO A 827 -3.32 -43.01 32.01
C PRO A 827 -4.38 -42.39 32.91
N LYS A 828 -4.64 -43.01 34.07
CA LYS A 828 -5.60 -42.52 35.10
C LYS A 828 -5.34 -41.09 35.60
N THR A 829 -4.17 -40.52 35.29
CA THR A 829 -3.79 -39.14 35.60
C THR A 829 -4.24 -38.12 34.54
N LEU A 830 -4.56 -38.55 33.32
CA LEU A 830 -4.96 -37.68 32.23
C LEU A 830 -6.44 -37.30 32.38
N LYS A 831 -6.74 -36.00 32.49
CA LYS A 831 -8.10 -35.48 32.37
C LYS A 831 -8.47 -35.40 30.89
N LEU A 832 -9.40 -36.24 30.44
CA LEU A 832 -9.93 -36.17 29.06
C LEU A 832 -10.78 -34.90 28.86
N ASN A 833 -11.67 -34.57 29.80
CA ASN A 833 -12.49 -33.35 29.75
C ASN A 833 -11.79 -32.18 30.45
N THR A 834 -11.32 -31.21 29.67
CA THR A 834 -10.80 -29.94 30.18
C THR A 834 -11.93 -28.91 30.21
N THR A 835 -12.06 -28.20 31.32
CA THR A 835 -13.11 -27.19 31.52
C THR A 835 -12.52 -25.80 31.71
N SER A 836 -13.29 -24.78 31.34
CA SER A 836 -12.97 -23.36 31.51
C SER A 836 -14.25 -22.56 31.80
N THR A 837 -14.14 -21.28 32.14
CA THR A 837 -15.28 -20.45 32.58
C THR A 837 -15.75 -19.49 31.49
N LEU A 838 -17.03 -19.55 31.13
CA LEU A 838 -17.73 -18.45 30.46
C LEU A 838 -18.36 -17.56 31.55
N SER A 839 -17.91 -16.31 31.63
CA SER A 839 -18.27 -15.38 32.71
C SER A 839 -19.23 -14.29 32.25
N TYR A 840 -20.37 -14.17 32.94
CA TYR A 840 -21.27 -13.02 32.88
C TYR A 840 -20.97 -11.98 33.98
N GLY A 841 -19.98 -12.25 34.83
CA GLY A 841 -19.57 -11.37 35.92
C GLY A 841 -18.82 -12.12 37.03
N ASP A 842 -18.14 -11.35 37.86
CA ASP A 842 -17.32 -11.91 38.95
C ASP A 842 -18.19 -12.59 40.02
N ASN A 843 -17.70 -13.71 40.56
CA ASN A 843 -18.28 -14.46 41.69
C ASN A 843 -19.75 -14.92 41.51
N LYS A 844 -20.26 -15.01 40.28
CA LYS A 844 -21.57 -15.61 39.98
C LYS A 844 -21.54 -17.13 40.21
N PRO A 845 -22.63 -17.76 40.69
CA PRO A 845 -22.73 -19.22 40.76
C PRO A 845 -22.65 -19.84 39.36
N PHE A 846 -22.21 -21.09 39.26
CA PHE A 846 -22.33 -21.84 38.01
C PHE A 846 -23.78 -22.28 37.77
N GLY A 847 -24.28 -22.05 36.57
CA GLY A 847 -25.59 -22.53 36.14
C GLY A 847 -25.62 -24.05 35.99
N HIS A 848 -26.81 -24.63 36.01
CA HIS A 848 -27.01 -26.04 35.71
C HIS A 848 -27.56 -26.17 34.29
N GLY A 849 -26.65 -26.47 33.34
CA GLY A 849 -26.95 -26.58 31.91
C GLY A 849 -27.24 -28.01 31.44
N ARG A 850 -27.18 -28.19 30.12
CA ARG A 850 -27.15 -29.52 29.49
C ARG A 850 -25.93 -30.28 30.02
N ALA A 851 -26.15 -31.50 30.50
CA ALA A 851 -25.12 -32.34 31.10
C ALA A 851 -24.04 -32.78 30.10
N PHE A 852 -22.98 -33.40 30.63
CA PHE A 852 -21.97 -34.11 29.85
C PHE A 852 -22.62 -35.06 28.83
N LEU A 853 -22.09 -35.08 27.61
CA LEU A 853 -22.54 -35.97 26.55
C LEU A 853 -21.72 -37.26 26.61
N ASP A 854 -22.38 -38.39 26.83
CA ASP A 854 -21.72 -39.71 26.93
C ASP A 854 -21.36 -40.32 25.55
N ASN A 855 -21.67 -39.64 24.44
CA ASN A 855 -21.43 -40.11 23.08
C ASN A 855 -21.22 -38.93 22.12
N PHE A 856 -20.15 -38.98 21.34
CA PHE A 856 -19.78 -37.97 20.35
C PHE A 856 -19.67 -38.60 18.94
N PRO A 857 -20.79 -38.75 18.21
CA PRO A 857 -20.73 -39.26 16.84
C PRO A 857 -19.85 -38.38 15.94
N LEU A 858 -19.13 -39.00 15.00
CA LEU A 858 -18.32 -38.28 14.02
C LEU A 858 -19.18 -37.30 13.22
N PHE A 859 -18.73 -36.05 13.12
CA PHE A 859 -19.41 -35.02 12.37
C PHE A 859 -19.24 -35.23 10.85
N ASP A 860 -20.35 -35.30 10.10
CA ASP A 860 -20.31 -35.35 8.65
C ASP A 860 -20.16 -33.94 8.04
N ASP A 861 -18.92 -33.57 7.72
CA ASP A 861 -18.59 -32.33 7.01
C ASP A 861 -19.43 -32.13 5.73
N THR A 862 -19.86 -33.22 5.09
CA THR A 862 -20.61 -33.15 3.83
C THR A 862 -22.04 -32.63 3.98
N VAL A 863 -22.54 -32.40 5.20
CA VAL A 863 -23.79 -31.65 5.41
C VAL A 863 -23.63 -30.14 5.22
N LEU A 864 -22.42 -29.60 5.40
CA LEU A 864 -22.17 -28.16 5.32
C LEU A 864 -22.30 -27.64 3.88
N VAL A 865 -22.75 -26.38 3.75
CA VAL A 865 -22.99 -25.69 2.47
C VAL A 865 -22.27 -24.34 2.49
N PRO A 866 -21.19 -24.15 1.73
CA PRO A 866 -20.49 -22.87 1.65
C PRO A 866 -21.37 -21.72 1.13
N LEU A 867 -21.23 -20.51 1.67
CA LEU A 867 -21.99 -19.34 1.23
C LEU A 867 -21.64 -18.91 -0.20
N ARG A 868 -20.34 -18.90 -0.54
CA ARG A 868 -19.88 -18.71 -1.92
C ARG A 868 -20.10 -20.01 -2.71
N PRO A 869 -20.99 -20.06 -3.71
CA PRO A 869 -21.25 -21.30 -4.44
C PRO A 869 -20.11 -21.59 -5.42
N ILE A 870 -19.56 -22.80 -5.37
CA ILE A 870 -18.61 -23.32 -6.36
C ILE A 870 -19.08 -24.70 -6.80
N ALA A 871 -19.27 -24.89 -8.11
CA ALA A 871 -19.75 -26.13 -8.69
C ALA A 871 -18.78 -27.31 -8.41
N PRO A 872 -19.28 -28.56 -8.28
CA PRO A 872 -18.42 -29.73 -8.13
C PRO A 872 -17.49 -29.86 -9.34
N TYR A 873 -16.18 -29.94 -9.10
CA TYR A 873 -15.20 -30.03 -10.17
C TYR A 873 -15.39 -31.31 -10.99
N GLN A 874 -15.29 -31.19 -12.32
CA GLN A 874 -15.49 -32.30 -13.25
C GLN A 874 -14.19 -33.09 -13.41
N VAL A 875 -14.21 -34.37 -13.03
CA VAL A 875 -13.02 -35.22 -12.99
C VAL A 875 -12.96 -36.09 -14.24
N ALA A 876 -11.87 -35.97 -15.00
CA ALA A 876 -11.56 -36.93 -16.04
C ALA A 876 -11.15 -38.27 -15.40
N LYS A 877 -11.60 -39.40 -15.96
CA LYS A 877 -11.38 -40.74 -15.38
C LYS A 877 -9.90 -41.10 -15.12
N HIS A 878 -8.97 -40.44 -15.80
CA HIS A 878 -7.52 -40.62 -15.64
C HIS A 878 -6.88 -39.73 -14.56
N SER A 879 -7.63 -38.84 -13.91
CA SER A 879 -7.12 -37.90 -12.89
C SER A 879 -7.57 -38.27 -11.46
N THR A 880 -8.31 -39.38 -11.29
CA THR A 880 -8.50 -40.03 -9.98
C THR A 880 -7.23 -40.77 -9.57
N ARG A 881 -6.85 -40.67 -8.29
CA ARG A 881 -5.77 -41.41 -7.63
C ARG A 881 -6.35 -42.13 -6.42
N ARG A 882 -5.98 -43.41 -6.25
CA ARG A 882 -6.21 -44.17 -5.03
C ARG A 882 -5.03 -43.92 -4.09
N VAL A 883 -5.32 -43.67 -2.82
CA VAL A 883 -4.35 -43.41 -1.77
C VAL A 883 -4.77 -44.27 -0.58
N ASP A 884 -4.17 -45.44 -0.46
CA ASP A 884 -4.31 -46.32 0.70
C ASP A 884 -3.40 -45.79 1.81
N ILE A 885 -3.93 -45.62 3.02
CA ILE A 885 -3.20 -45.25 4.24
C ILE A 885 -2.76 -46.55 4.91
N ASP A 886 -1.48 -46.65 5.24
CA ASP A 886 -0.90 -47.86 5.82
C ASP A 886 0.13 -47.56 6.92
N PHE A 887 0.09 -48.41 7.96
CA PHE A 887 1.10 -48.48 9.02
C PHE A 887 1.76 -49.85 8.94
N THR A 888 3.10 -49.89 8.88
CA THR A 888 3.85 -51.14 8.67
C THR A 888 5.08 -51.23 9.55
N ALA A 889 5.38 -52.43 10.04
CA ALA A 889 6.58 -52.73 10.80
C ALA A 889 7.76 -53.09 9.87
N HIS A 890 8.86 -52.34 9.97
CA HIS A 890 10.05 -52.53 9.13
C HIS A 890 11.09 -53.47 9.79
N LYS A 891 12.06 -53.96 9.00
CA LYS A 891 13.10 -54.92 9.46
C LYS A 891 14.00 -54.42 10.59
N ASN A 892 14.01 -53.12 10.89
CA ASN A 892 14.71 -52.54 12.05
C ASN A 892 13.88 -52.56 13.35
N GLY A 893 12.65 -53.09 13.31
CA GLY A 893 11.75 -53.15 14.46
C GLY A 893 11.04 -51.83 14.78
N LEU A 894 11.03 -50.88 13.84
CA LEU A 894 10.26 -49.64 13.95
C LEU A 894 9.02 -49.71 13.05
N THR A 895 7.91 -49.13 13.52
CA THR A 895 6.72 -48.88 12.70
C THR A 895 6.85 -47.56 11.97
N TYR A 896 6.51 -47.58 10.68
CA TYR A 896 6.43 -46.40 9.82
C TYR A 896 5.03 -46.31 9.22
N ALA A 897 4.66 -45.12 8.79
CA ALA A 897 3.39 -44.82 8.17
C ALA A 897 3.64 -44.38 6.73
N GLY A 898 2.67 -44.60 5.85
CA GLY A 898 2.84 -44.35 4.43
C GLY A 898 1.53 -44.24 3.67
N PHE A 899 1.70 -43.92 2.39
CA PHE A 899 0.62 -43.99 1.42
C PHE A 899 1.00 -45.03 0.35
N ASN A 900 0.08 -45.92 0.00
CA ASN A 900 0.29 -47.02 -0.96
C ASN A 900 1.58 -47.83 -0.69
N ASN A 901 1.90 -48.10 0.58
CA ASN A 901 3.13 -48.76 1.05
C ASN A 901 4.43 -47.99 0.72
N ILE A 902 4.33 -46.65 0.63
CA ILE A 902 5.45 -45.72 0.45
C ILE A 902 5.49 -44.76 1.64
N THR A 903 6.42 -45.02 2.57
CA THR A 903 6.82 -44.07 3.62
C THR A 903 7.47 -42.84 3.00
N PHE A 904 7.01 -41.64 3.39
CA PHE A 904 7.64 -40.39 2.98
C PHE A 904 9.06 -40.27 3.54
N GLN A 905 9.98 -39.73 2.74
CA GLN A 905 11.30 -39.29 3.22
C GLN A 905 11.61 -37.90 2.66
N GLN A 906 12.10 -37.01 3.52
CA GLN A 906 12.52 -35.67 3.11
C GLN A 906 13.62 -35.74 2.03
N PRO A 907 13.50 -34.97 0.94
CA PRO A 907 14.52 -34.93 -0.10
C PRO A 907 15.75 -34.14 0.36
N LEU A 908 16.87 -34.30 -0.35
CA LEU A 908 18.09 -33.51 -0.15
C LEU A 908 18.02 -32.14 -0.83
N VAL A 909 17.26 -32.03 -1.91
CA VAL A 909 16.89 -30.78 -2.60
C VAL A 909 15.42 -30.48 -2.29
N PRO A 910 15.05 -29.24 -1.91
CA PRO A 910 13.64 -28.90 -1.73
C PRO A 910 12.81 -29.22 -2.98
N SER A 911 11.63 -29.81 -2.83
CA SER A 911 10.79 -30.24 -3.97
C SER A 911 10.50 -29.10 -4.97
N LEU A 912 10.27 -27.87 -4.50
CA LEU A 912 10.13 -26.68 -5.35
C LEU A 912 11.39 -26.38 -6.17
N PHE A 913 12.58 -26.63 -5.62
CA PHE A 913 13.86 -26.38 -6.28
C PHE A 913 14.16 -27.48 -7.30
N THR A 914 13.82 -28.72 -7.00
CA THR A 914 13.81 -29.83 -7.98
C THR A 914 12.86 -29.52 -9.14
N MET A 915 11.64 -29.05 -8.84
CA MET A 915 10.68 -28.63 -9.86
C MET A 915 11.23 -27.49 -10.72
N LYS A 916 11.91 -26.50 -10.13
CA LYS A 916 12.48 -25.36 -10.83
C LYS A 916 13.69 -25.73 -11.72
N SER A 917 14.52 -26.68 -11.27
CA SER A 917 15.79 -27.01 -11.94
C SER A 917 15.67 -28.12 -13.00
N MET A 918 14.83 -29.14 -12.81
CA MET A 918 14.80 -30.33 -13.69
C MET A 918 14.15 -30.11 -15.08
N GLY A 919 13.74 -28.89 -15.43
CA GLY A 919 13.14 -28.57 -16.73
C GLY A 919 11.94 -29.47 -17.06
N MET A 920 11.78 -29.84 -18.34
CA MET A 920 10.69 -30.74 -18.78
C MET A 920 10.63 -32.09 -18.03
N GLN A 921 11.71 -32.53 -17.39
CA GLN A 921 11.71 -33.76 -16.59
C GLN A 921 10.89 -33.62 -15.30
N ALA A 922 10.66 -32.40 -14.79
CA ALA A 922 9.85 -32.16 -13.59
C ALA A 922 8.37 -32.60 -13.73
N MET A 923 7.91 -32.91 -14.95
CA MET A 923 6.60 -33.53 -15.20
C MET A 923 6.57 -35.03 -14.85
N ASP A 924 7.73 -35.65 -14.60
CA ASP A 924 7.85 -37.04 -14.16
C ASP A 924 7.87 -37.09 -12.62
N PRO A 925 6.90 -37.75 -11.96
CA PRO A 925 6.84 -37.81 -10.50
C PRO A 925 8.08 -38.43 -9.86
N ARG A 926 8.86 -39.23 -10.61
CA ARG A 926 10.10 -39.83 -10.12
C ARG A 926 11.17 -38.79 -9.78
N MET A 927 11.14 -37.58 -10.35
CA MET A 927 12.15 -36.55 -10.05
C MET A 927 12.14 -36.13 -8.59
N PHE A 928 10.97 -36.21 -7.94
CA PHE A 928 10.75 -35.89 -6.53
C PHE A 928 11.12 -37.04 -5.59
N GLY A 929 11.77 -38.08 -6.10
CA GLY A 929 12.31 -39.20 -5.35
C GLY A 929 11.31 -40.36 -5.18
N PRO A 930 11.80 -41.61 -5.08
CA PRO A 930 10.93 -42.79 -4.91
C PRO A 930 10.10 -42.74 -3.62
N ASN A 931 10.57 -42.01 -2.60
CA ASN A 931 9.90 -41.81 -1.32
C ASN A 931 9.21 -40.43 -1.18
N GLY A 932 9.07 -39.67 -2.27
CA GLY A 932 8.28 -38.44 -2.27
C GLY A 932 6.79 -38.66 -2.57
N HIS A 933 6.43 -39.83 -3.11
CA HIS A 933 5.08 -40.19 -3.55
C HIS A 933 4.37 -39.06 -4.33
N ALA A 934 5.07 -38.43 -5.28
CA ALA A 934 4.56 -37.23 -5.93
C ALA A 934 3.37 -37.51 -6.87
N VAL A 935 2.27 -36.81 -6.66
CA VAL A 935 1.21 -36.61 -7.66
C VAL A 935 1.54 -35.33 -8.42
N VAL A 936 1.94 -35.48 -9.68
CA VAL A 936 2.18 -34.35 -10.60
C VAL A 936 0.92 -34.12 -11.44
N ALA A 937 0.46 -32.87 -11.48
CA ALA A 937 -0.72 -32.44 -12.22
C ALA A 937 -0.41 -31.26 -13.14
N LYS A 938 -1.01 -31.25 -14.33
CA LYS A 938 -0.86 -30.13 -15.28
C LYS A 938 -1.67 -28.93 -14.81
N HIS A 939 -1.30 -27.72 -15.28
CA HIS A 939 -2.10 -26.53 -14.97
C HIS A 939 -3.57 -26.71 -15.38
N MET A 940 -4.48 -26.34 -14.49
CA MET A 940 -5.93 -26.50 -14.60
C MET A 940 -6.45 -27.95 -14.68
N GLU A 941 -5.60 -28.96 -14.46
CA GLU A 941 -6.07 -30.35 -14.33
C GLU A 941 -6.88 -30.52 -13.03
N THR A 942 -8.07 -31.11 -13.11
CA THR A 942 -8.83 -31.47 -11.90
C THR A 942 -8.36 -32.83 -11.38
N VAL A 943 -7.78 -32.85 -10.18
CA VAL A 943 -7.31 -34.06 -9.50
C VAL A 943 -8.35 -34.53 -8.49
N GLU A 944 -8.54 -35.84 -8.39
CA GLU A 944 -9.36 -36.48 -7.37
C GLU A 944 -8.52 -37.47 -6.57
N LEU A 945 -8.44 -37.29 -5.25
CA LEU A 945 -7.78 -38.25 -4.36
C LEU A 945 -8.86 -39.01 -3.57
N VAL A 946 -8.83 -40.33 -3.64
CA VAL A 946 -9.67 -41.22 -2.81
C VAL A 946 -8.78 -41.83 -1.73
N LEU A 947 -8.91 -41.32 -0.52
CA LEU A 947 -8.17 -41.73 0.66
C LEU A 947 -8.90 -42.93 1.28
N TYR A 948 -8.24 -44.09 1.34
CA TYR A 948 -8.74 -45.31 2.01
C TYR A 948 -7.96 -45.49 3.30
N ASN A 949 -8.64 -45.44 4.44
CA ASN A 949 -8.02 -45.73 5.72
C ASN A 949 -8.14 -47.23 6.02
N TRP A 950 -6.99 -47.88 6.22
CA TRP A 950 -6.91 -49.27 6.69
C TRP A 950 -6.49 -49.40 8.14
N ASP A 951 -6.14 -48.27 8.76
CA ASP A 951 -5.88 -48.14 10.19
C ASP A 951 -7.19 -48.13 10.99
N ASP A 952 -7.14 -48.59 12.23
CA ASP A 952 -8.25 -48.50 13.19
C ASP A 952 -8.26 -47.19 13.99
N GLY A 953 -7.24 -46.34 13.86
CA GLY A 953 -7.24 -44.94 14.24
C GLY A 953 -7.84 -44.00 13.18
N SER A 954 -8.06 -42.73 13.55
CA SER A 954 -8.56 -41.69 12.64
C SER A 954 -7.52 -40.59 12.38
N HIS A 955 -7.46 -40.06 11.16
CA HIS A 955 -6.36 -39.18 10.75
C HIS A 955 -6.86 -37.87 10.11
N PRO A 956 -6.48 -36.69 10.62
CA PRO A 956 -6.68 -35.41 9.95
C PRO A 956 -5.64 -35.22 8.84
N PHE A 957 -6.05 -35.20 7.57
CA PHE A 957 -5.16 -34.90 6.44
C PHE A 957 -5.29 -33.44 6.02
N HIS A 958 -4.14 -32.75 5.98
CA HIS A 958 -4.01 -31.37 5.53
C HIS A 958 -3.38 -31.30 4.13
N MET A 959 -3.84 -30.36 3.29
CA MET A 959 -3.23 -29.99 2.02
C MET A 959 -2.82 -28.52 1.99
N HIS A 960 -1.55 -28.25 1.75
CA HIS A 960 -1.03 -26.90 1.61
C HIS A 960 -1.56 -26.23 0.32
N GLY A 961 -1.64 -24.89 0.31
CA GLY A 961 -1.84 -24.08 -0.90
C GLY A 961 -3.23 -24.12 -1.55
N THR A 962 -4.16 -24.96 -1.11
CA THR A 962 -5.48 -25.13 -1.76
C THR A 962 -6.54 -25.69 -0.81
N GLN A 963 -7.72 -25.06 -0.76
CA GLN A 963 -8.92 -25.66 -0.17
C GLN A 963 -9.55 -26.67 -1.16
N PHE A 964 -9.63 -27.95 -0.77
CA PHE A 964 -10.20 -29.01 -1.60
C PHE A 964 -11.71 -29.19 -1.35
N GLN A 965 -12.45 -29.64 -2.37
CA GLN A 965 -13.85 -30.04 -2.26
C GLN A 965 -13.97 -31.45 -1.67
N ILE A 966 -14.72 -31.62 -0.58
CA ILE A 966 -15.09 -32.95 -0.05
C ILE A 966 -16.37 -33.41 -0.76
N THR A 967 -16.29 -34.51 -1.49
CA THR A 967 -17.39 -35.00 -2.36
C THR A 967 -18.03 -36.31 -1.91
N HIS A 968 -17.36 -37.04 -1.01
CA HIS A 968 -17.82 -38.33 -0.50
C HIS A 968 -17.06 -38.70 0.78
N ARG A 969 -17.75 -39.36 1.71
CA ARG A 969 -17.21 -39.99 2.91
C ARG A 969 -17.87 -41.37 3.07
N SER A 970 -17.11 -42.35 3.54
CA SER A 970 -17.60 -43.68 3.91
C SER A 970 -17.05 -44.05 5.28
N MET A 971 -17.88 -44.64 6.14
CA MET A 971 -17.54 -44.88 7.55
C MET A 971 -16.85 -46.23 7.78
N ASN A 972 -16.98 -47.19 6.85
CA ASN A 972 -16.25 -48.46 6.90
C ASN A 972 -16.17 -49.06 5.49
N VAL A 973 -15.01 -49.02 4.84
CA VAL A 973 -14.85 -49.39 3.41
C VAL A 973 -15.19 -50.84 3.09
N SER A 974 -15.24 -51.71 4.10
CA SER A 974 -15.61 -53.13 3.95
C SER A 974 -17.12 -53.38 4.09
N SER A 975 -17.89 -52.39 4.57
CA SER A 975 -19.34 -52.53 4.75
C SER A 975 -20.10 -52.38 3.42
N PRO A 976 -21.03 -53.31 3.09
CA PRO A 976 -21.94 -53.13 1.97
C PRO A 976 -23.15 -52.22 2.30
N ASP A 977 -23.29 -51.76 3.54
CA ASP A 977 -24.45 -51.01 4.02
C ASP A 977 -24.46 -49.55 3.51
N PRO A 978 -25.47 -49.12 2.71
CA PRO A 978 -25.56 -47.75 2.20
C PRO A 978 -25.78 -46.67 3.28
N SER A 979 -26.11 -47.02 4.52
CA SER A 979 -26.20 -46.06 5.64
C SER A 979 -24.83 -45.76 6.26
N ILE A 980 -23.90 -46.71 6.18
CA ILE A 980 -22.50 -46.58 6.63
C ILE A 980 -21.64 -46.01 5.49
N ASN A 981 -21.93 -46.45 4.25
CA ASN A 981 -21.25 -46.04 3.03
C ASN A 981 -22.26 -45.43 2.04
N PRO A 982 -22.67 -44.16 2.25
CA PRO A 982 -23.66 -43.51 1.38
C PRO A 982 -23.20 -43.51 -0.08
N PRO A 983 -24.09 -43.77 -1.05
CA PRO A 983 -23.73 -43.73 -2.47
C PRO A 983 -23.27 -42.33 -2.86
N ARG A 984 -22.23 -42.26 -3.69
CA ARG A 984 -21.58 -41.00 -4.07
C ARG A 984 -22.57 -40.00 -4.69
N ASN A 985 -22.87 -38.92 -3.98
CA ASN A 985 -23.79 -37.90 -4.45
C ASN A 985 -23.13 -36.96 -5.48
N VAL A 986 -23.11 -37.42 -6.74
CA VAL A 986 -22.61 -36.65 -7.89
C VAL A 986 -23.43 -35.40 -8.23
N THR A 987 -24.59 -35.18 -7.59
CA THR A 987 -25.48 -34.02 -7.86
C THR A 987 -25.38 -32.90 -6.81
N LYS A 988 -24.56 -33.03 -5.75
CA LYS A 988 -24.35 -31.93 -4.79
C LYS A 988 -23.66 -30.74 -5.48
N ALA A 989 -24.45 -29.73 -5.81
CA ALA A 989 -24.04 -28.58 -6.63
C ALA A 989 -23.04 -27.61 -5.97
N ASN A 990 -22.81 -27.70 -4.67
CA ASN A 990 -21.85 -26.89 -3.93
C ASN A 990 -21.24 -27.73 -2.78
N PRO A 991 -20.22 -28.56 -3.05
CA PRO A 991 -19.52 -29.33 -2.03
C PRO A 991 -18.88 -28.41 -0.98
N VAL A 992 -18.76 -28.90 0.26
CA VAL A 992 -17.98 -28.20 1.29
C VAL A 992 -16.51 -28.15 0.84
N ARG A 993 -15.85 -27.05 1.15
CA ARG A 993 -14.42 -26.84 0.86
C ARG A 993 -13.72 -26.54 2.17
N ARG A 994 -12.53 -27.13 2.33
CA ARG A 994 -11.66 -26.90 3.49
C ARG A 994 -10.22 -27.37 3.18
N ASP A 995 -9.27 -27.09 4.06
CA ASP A 995 -7.86 -27.48 3.87
C ASP A 995 -7.43 -28.67 4.75
N THR A 996 -8.21 -29.06 5.77
CA THR A 996 -7.89 -30.20 6.64
C THR A 996 -9.12 -31.07 6.87
N VAL A 997 -9.06 -32.37 6.54
CA VAL A 997 -10.20 -33.30 6.70
C VAL A 997 -9.82 -34.55 7.49
N GLN A 998 -10.62 -34.87 8.51
CA GLN A 998 -10.51 -36.14 9.24
C GLN A 998 -11.06 -37.29 8.39
N VAL A 999 -10.22 -38.29 8.12
CA VAL A 999 -10.61 -39.57 7.53
C VAL A 999 -10.90 -40.55 8.68
N PRO A 1000 -12.10 -41.16 8.75
CA PRO A 1000 -12.46 -42.09 9.82
C PRO A 1000 -11.64 -43.38 9.80
N ALA A 1001 -11.53 -44.01 10.97
CA ALA A 1001 -11.03 -45.38 11.14
C ALA A 1001 -11.71 -46.37 10.19
N LEU A 1002 -10.92 -47.20 9.51
CA LEU A 1002 -11.38 -48.18 8.51
C LEU A 1002 -12.26 -47.60 7.38
N GLY A 1003 -12.31 -46.28 7.22
CA GLY A 1003 -13.22 -45.55 6.35
C GLY A 1003 -12.55 -44.94 5.12
N SER A 1004 -13.24 -44.03 4.43
CA SER A 1004 -12.65 -43.34 3.28
C SER A 1004 -13.25 -41.96 3.02
N ILE A 1005 -12.48 -41.12 2.31
CA ILE A 1005 -12.92 -39.81 1.84
C ILE A 1005 -12.46 -39.58 0.40
N THR A 1006 -13.31 -38.91 -0.39
CA THR A 1006 -12.91 -38.41 -1.72
C THR A 1006 -12.85 -36.90 -1.77
N ILE A 1007 -11.64 -36.37 -1.96
CA ILE A 1007 -11.37 -34.94 -2.14
C ILE A 1007 -11.06 -34.60 -3.61
N ARG A 1008 -11.39 -33.38 -4.03
CA ARG A 1008 -11.08 -32.84 -5.37
C ARG A 1008 -10.47 -31.45 -5.29
N PHE A 1009 -9.50 -31.17 -6.15
CA PHE A 1009 -8.94 -29.83 -6.35
C PHE A 1009 -8.61 -29.61 -7.83
N ILE A 1010 -8.46 -28.35 -8.22
CA ILE A 1010 -7.90 -27.98 -9.52
C ILE A 1010 -6.42 -27.68 -9.29
N ALA A 1011 -5.54 -28.13 -10.19
CA ALA A 1011 -4.13 -27.76 -10.20
C ALA A 1011 -3.93 -26.36 -10.79
N ASP A 1012 -4.61 -25.36 -10.22
CA ASP A 1012 -4.60 -23.98 -10.66
C ASP A 1012 -3.45 -23.18 -10.02
N ASN A 1013 -3.03 -23.53 -8.80
CA ASN A 1013 -2.01 -22.83 -8.01
C ASN A 1013 -0.61 -23.49 -8.16
N PRO A 1014 0.29 -22.98 -9.04
CA PRO A 1014 1.54 -23.66 -9.37
C PRO A 1014 2.46 -23.74 -8.15
N GLY A 1015 3.04 -24.90 -7.86
CA GLY A 1015 3.82 -25.08 -6.64
C GLY A 1015 4.11 -26.53 -6.28
N ALA A 1016 5.02 -26.71 -5.33
CA ALA A 1016 5.20 -27.96 -4.62
C ALA A 1016 4.47 -27.85 -3.29
N TRP A 1017 3.36 -28.58 -3.14
CA TRP A 1017 2.49 -28.54 -1.97
C TRP A 1017 2.61 -29.84 -1.18
N PHE A 1018 2.62 -29.73 0.14
CA PHE A 1018 2.69 -30.89 1.01
C PHE A 1018 1.27 -31.38 1.33
N PHE A 1019 1.07 -32.70 1.31
CA PHE A 1019 -0.16 -33.34 1.74
C PHE A 1019 0.17 -34.42 2.77
N HIS A 1020 -0.30 -34.27 4.00
CA HIS A 1020 0.13 -35.12 5.11
C HIS A 1020 -0.91 -35.25 6.22
N CYS A 1021 -0.78 -36.30 7.03
CA CYS A 1021 -1.48 -36.37 8.31
C CYS A 1021 -0.95 -35.26 9.24
N HIS A 1022 -1.84 -34.54 9.93
CA HIS A 1022 -1.49 -33.48 10.85
C HIS A 1022 -1.30 -33.97 12.31
N ILE A 1023 -1.38 -35.28 12.55
CA ILE A 1023 -0.82 -35.89 13.75
C ILE A 1023 0.71 -35.87 13.58
N ASP A 1024 1.43 -35.12 14.41
CA ASP A 1024 2.88 -34.88 14.22
C ASP A 1024 3.71 -36.16 14.37
N TRP A 1025 3.21 -37.10 15.19
CA TRP A 1025 3.74 -38.45 15.33
C TRP A 1025 3.64 -39.23 14.01
N HIS A 1026 2.49 -39.22 13.32
CA HIS A 1026 2.31 -39.87 12.02
C HIS A 1026 3.12 -39.19 10.90
N LEU A 1027 3.22 -37.86 10.92
CA LEU A 1027 4.11 -37.12 10.01
C LEU A 1027 5.58 -37.51 10.24
N THR A 1028 5.99 -37.68 11.50
CA THR A 1028 7.33 -38.17 11.89
C THR A 1028 7.59 -39.61 11.42
N GLN A 1029 6.57 -40.46 11.40
CA GLN A 1029 6.62 -41.81 10.81
C GLN A 1029 6.61 -41.82 9.28
N GLY A 1030 6.27 -40.71 8.62
CA GLY A 1030 6.30 -40.57 7.16
C GLY A 1030 4.93 -40.61 6.46
N LEU A 1031 3.81 -40.35 7.16
CA LEU A 1031 2.46 -40.31 6.58
C LEU A 1031 2.21 -39.03 5.77
N ALA A 1032 2.90 -38.91 4.63
CA ALA A 1032 2.88 -37.73 3.77
C ALA A 1032 3.17 -38.05 2.29
N MET A 1033 2.85 -37.11 1.41
CA MET A 1033 3.16 -37.14 -0.02
C MET A 1033 3.24 -35.72 -0.61
N LEU A 1034 3.71 -35.62 -1.85
CA LEU A 1034 3.84 -34.36 -2.57
C LEU A 1034 2.72 -34.18 -3.60
N VAL A 1035 2.12 -33.00 -3.63
CA VAL A 1035 1.21 -32.55 -4.68
C VAL A 1035 1.93 -31.47 -5.48
N ILE A 1036 2.34 -31.83 -6.70
CA ILE A 1036 3.13 -30.97 -7.58
C ILE A 1036 2.22 -30.42 -8.68
N GLN A 1037 1.97 -29.11 -8.65
CA GLN A 1037 1.06 -28.43 -9.56
C GLN A 1037 1.83 -27.58 -10.58
N ALA A 1038 1.56 -27.78 -11.87
CA ALA A 1038 2.07 -26.98 -12.99
C ALA A 1038 3.59 -26.65 -12.97
N PRO A 1039 4.49 -27.67 -12.98
CA PRO A 1039 5.95 -27.46 -13.07
C PRO A 1039 6.41 -26.51 -14.17
N ASP A 1040 5.76 -26.56 -15.32
CA ASP A 1040 6.01 -25.74 -16.49
C ASP A 1040 5.75 -24.25 -16.24
N ILE A 1041 4.74 -23.90 -15.43
CA ILE A 1041 4.49 -22.50 -15.04
C ILE A 1041 5.52 -22.04 -14.01
N VAL A 1042 5.83 -22.85 -12.99
CA VAL A 1042 6.85 -22.49 -11.98
C VAL A 1042 8.22 -22.27 -12.62
N GLN A 1043 8.57 -23.06 -13.64
CA GLN A 1043 9.83 -22.91 -14.38
C GLN A 1043 9.92 -21.57 -15.12
N ASN A 1044 8.82 -21.06 -15.67
CA ASN A 1044 8.80 -19.82 -16.43
C ASN A 1044 8.58 -18.56 -15.54
N GLU A 1045 7.64 -18.62 -14.60
CA GLU A 1045 7.15 -17.43 -13.92
C GLU A 1045 7.78 -17.17 -12.54
N PHE A 1046 8.16 -18.22 -11.79
CA PHE A 1046 8.58 -18.02 -10.39
C PHE A 1046 10.05 -17.62 -10.30
N GLN A 1047 10.34 -16.56 -9.54
CA GLN A 1047 11.71 -16.15 -9.22
C GLN A 1047 11.97 -16.40 -7.73
N ILE A 1048 12.52 -17.58 -7.43
CA ILE A 1048 12.83 -17.98 -6.05
C ILE A 1048 13.91 -17.04 -5.48
N PRO A 1049 13.68 -16.36 -4.34
CA PRO A 1049 14.64 -15.43 -3.76
C PRO A 1049 16.02 -16.05 -3.50
N ALA A 1050 17.09 -15.35 -3.90
CA ALA A 1050 18.48 -15.81 -3.74
C ALA A 1050 18.84 -16.21 -2.29
N ALA A 1051 18.23 -15.56 -1.29
CA ALA A 1051 18.41 -15.88 0.12
C ALA A 1051 18.04 -17.34 0.47
N LEU A 1052 17.07 -17.94 -0.22
CA LEU A 1052 16.66 -19.33 0.01
C LEU A 1052 17.68 -20.35 -0.54
N TYR A 1053 18.37 -20.01 -1.63
CA TYR A 1053 19.49 -20.80 -2.13
C TYR A 1053 20.69 -20.73 -1.17
N GLU A 1054 21.01 -19.54 -0.66
CA GLU A 1054 22.06 -19.36 0.35
C GLU A 1054 21.72 -20.08 1.68
N GLN A 1055 20.45 -20.17 2.08
CA GLN A 1055 20.03 -21.02 3.20
C GLN A 1055 20.36 -22.50 2.95
N CYS A 1056 20.01 -23.07 1.79
CA CYS A 1056 20.36 -24.47 1.49
C CYS A 1056 21.87 -24.73 1.49
N LYS A 1057 22.63 -23.80 0.90
CA LYS A 1057 24.10 -23.81 0.88
C LYS A 1057 24.71 -23.70 2.28
N ALA A 1058 24.09 -22.96 3.21
CA ALA A 1058 24.52 -22.90 4.62
C ALA A 1058 24.37 -24.24 5.36
N HIS A 1059 23.43 -25.10 4.93
CA HIS A 1059 23.31 -26.49 5.42
C HIS A 1059 24.22 -27.49 4.69
N GLY A 1060 24.94 -27.06 3.64
CA GLY A 1060 25.66 -27.95 2.75
C GLY A 1060 24.75 -28.84 1.89
N LEU A 1061 23.48 -28.45 1.71
CA LEU A 1061 22.48 -29.19 0.94
C LEU A 1061 22.50 -28.75 -0.53
N PRO A 1062 22.28 -29.67 -1.49
CA PRO A 1062 22.11 -29.33 -2.89
C PRO A 1062 20.82 -28.50 -3.10
N SER A 1063 20.87 -27.52 -3.99
CA SER A 1063 19.75 -26.64 -4.33
C SER A 1063 19.22 -26.83 -5.75
N GLU A 1064 19.70 -27.83 -6.47
CA GLU A 1064 19.36 -28.13 -7.87
C GLU A 1064 19.42 -29.64 -8.15
N GLY A 1065 18.72 -30.06 -9.21
CA GLY A 1065 18.61 -31.46 -9.62
C GLY A 1065 17.39 -32.16 -9.01
N ASN A 1066 17.32 -33.48 -9.19
CA ASN A 1066 16.29 -34.32 -8.60
C ASN A 1066 16.35 -34.29 -7.05
N ALA A 1067 15.43 -34.99 -6.37
CA ALA A 1067 15.38 -35.05 -4.91
C ALA A 1067 16.71 -35.43 -4.23
N GLY A 1068 17.63 -36.12 -4.91
CA GLY A 1068 18.97 -36.49 -4.42
C GLY A 1068 20.12 -35.56 -4.85
N GLY A 1069 19.83 -34.42 -5.50
CA GLY A 1069 20.84 -33.49 -6.01
C GLY A 1069 21.54 -33.95 -7.29
N LYS A 1070 20.83 -34.70 -8.15
CA LYS A 1070 21.39 -35.27 -9.40
C LYS A 1070 20.56 -34.90 -10.62
N TRP A 1071 21.26 -34.68 -11.74
CA TRP A 1071 20.68 -34.46 -13.06
C TRP A 1071 20.32 -35.79 -13.75
N SER A 1072 19.49 -36.60 -13.08
CA SER A 1072 19.16 -37.96 -13.50
C SER A 1072 17.72 -38.33 -13.15
N ALA A 1073 17.09 -39.16 -13.98
CA ALA A 1073 15.76 -39.70 -13.74
C ALA A 1073 15.75 -40.94 -12.80
N THR A 1074 16.91 -41.51 -12.50
CA THR A 1074 17.05 -42.79 -11.79
C THR A 1074 18.17 -42.85 -10.74
N ASP A 1075 19.20 -41.99 -10.87
CA ASP A 1075 20.24 -41.85 -9.83
C ASP A 1075 19.82 -40.78 -8.83
N PHE A 1076 19.57 -41.18 -7.59
CA PHE A 1076 19.25 -40.30 -6.46
C PHE A 1076 20.40 -40.20 -5.45
N GLY A 1077 21.60 -40.71 -5.78
CA GLY A 1077 22.77 -40.67 -4.91
C GLY A 1077 22.51 -41.23 -3.51
N HIS A 1078 22.74 -40.39 -2.50
CA HIS A 1078 22.59 -40.72 -1.08
C HIS A 1078 21.25 -40.27 -0.48
N LEU A 1079 20.21 -40.09 -1.31
CA LEU A 1079 18.85 -39.81 -0.83
C LEU A 1079 18.45 -40.80 0.29
N PRO A 1080 17.97 -40.32 1.45
CA PRO A 1080 17.49 -41.19 2.51
C PRO A 1080 16.41 -42.14 2.01
N ARG A 1081 16.46 -43.39 2.47
CA ARG A 1081 15.45 -44.41 2.18
C ARG A 1081 14.92 -44.95 3.51
N PRO A 1082 13.63 -45.28 3.60
CA PRO A 1082 13.14 -46.03 4.75
C PRO A 1082 13.84 -47.39 4.80
N PRO A 1083 13.90 -48.06 5.97
CA PRO A 1083 14.41 -49.42 6.07
C PRO A 1083 13.57 -50.37 5.20
N MET A 1084 14.07 -51.56 4.87
CA MET A 1084 13.23 -52.51 4.12
C MET A 1084 12.08 -53.05 5.00
N LEU A 1085 10.90 -53.16 4.38
CA LEU A 1085 9.71 -53.82 4.94
C LEU A 1085 10.02 -55.25 5.39
N ASN A 1086 9.34 -55.71 6.44
CA ASN A 1086 9.45 -57.08 6.90
C ASN A 1086 8.60 -58.01 6.01
N GLN A 1087 9.23 -58.87 5.20
CA GLN A 1087 8.58 -59.72 4.17
C GLN A 1087 7.67 -60.82 4.73
N THR A 1088 7.40 -60.83 6.04
CA THR A 1088 6.67 -61.87 6.77
C THR A 1088 5.28 -61.45 7.25
N VAL A 1089 4.89 -60.17 7.11
CA VAL A 1089 3.52 -59.73 7.44
C VAL A 1089 2.61 -60.00 6.24
N TRP A 1090 1.84 -61.08 6.32
CA TRP A 1090 0.73 -61.32 5.40
C TRP A 1090 -0.43 -60.39 5.75
N HIS A 1091 -0.99 -59.71 4.75
CA HIS A 1091 -2.32 -59.10 4.82
C HIS A 1091 -3.23 -59.71 3.75
N ASN A 1092 -4.53 -59.72 4.03
CA ASN A 1092 -5.48 -60.63 3.39
C ASN A 1092 -5.73 -60.33 1.91
N GLY A 1093 -5.07 -61.10 1.04
CA GLY A 1093 -5.77 -61.74 -0.09
C GLY A 1093 -5.97 -60.93 -1.38
N ILE A 1094 -5.33 -59.78 -1.56
CA ILE A 1094 -5.29 -59.09 -2.87
C ILE A 1094 -3.84 -58.87 -3.29
N ALA A 1095 -3.42 -59.59 -4.32
CA ALA A 1095 -2.15 -59.36 -5.01
C ALA A 1095 -2.32 -58.25 -6.06
N TYR A 1096 -1.30 -57.39 -6.17
CA TYR A 1096 -1.06 -56.48 -7.30
C TYR A 1096 0.23 -56.87 -8.01
#